data_AF-A0A0D2HB76-F1
#
_entry.id   AF-A0A0D2HB76-F1
#
_cell.length_a   1.000
_cell.length_b   1.000
_cell.length_c   1.000
_cell.angle_alpha   90.00
_cell.angle_beta   90.00
_cell.angle_gamma   90.00
#
_symmetry.space_group_name_H-M   'P 1'
#
loop_
_entity.id
_entity.type
_entity.pdbx_description
1 polymer ?
#
loop_
_entity_poly.entity_id
_entity_poly.type
_entity_poly.pdbx_seq_one_letter_code
_entity_poly.pdbx_strand_id
1 'polypeptide(L)'
;MLCLLIIFGAIGCVKALPSAATCSNSLPKPNVPGAIVTSLTASVVHNYAVNITGESNNWPGQNITGLSFCQVNVSLNHPGTSDHVNNQVWLPLTGWNGIFLGVGGGGYVAGSWSSLAPAVQRGYAAVSTDAGHAQNNSGDATSWALVSEGDVNQNLLLDFASRSVHDMTVLGKAVATSFYGSAPKYAYWQGCSTGGRQGLMEAQMYPNDYDGIVAAAPAINWNDFTPAQQWPYTVMNNEGYSPPQCEFDAVNAAAVAACDHLDGLQDGIIGAPGLCKFDPSSLVGKNYTCHTDGTSRRFSSKTATVVKKIWQGPTAANGTALWYGILPGTNFSSLAPTETFTNGTTVAEPFDISDSWFRDFLFKDANYNTSNITYSEFPGLIHQSHVEYDSIMGTMNANLSAFKAAGGKAITWQGLADNLIMPNGTMNYFGRVKTLDPNVTDFYRVFFAPGVGHCGGGGSGPIPDDALMALRKWVENGTAPEVLPGSSGYKINGTIRHQDLCLYPLVSKYSGKGDPANPKSDKNRTLFQAFEWYLPAPPSDCSLPSASHYDTLTALLPHLSALGISHIWIPPGCKATSVHDNGYGIYDLWDLGEFDAKNSGKPVLSPRTKWGHKAELERFCAKARELGIDILWDAVLNHKASPDGKEASWGVKVDPHDRTKAISKPYELETWTKFTFPGRGTKYSDMKYNWKHFSGVDYDSRKKDHGIFKLIGEGKRSDWAPDVSKELGNYDYLMFADLDHSHPAVRTDIFNWGTWITELLNLGGFRLDAIKHYSLSFLADFLTHLDTKTSHGTKLFFVGEYWDPDPEVLTKVIKRCHGRLNLFDVQLVYTFSDFSKGRKHDLTTIFDGSLVQRDHSHAVTFVANHDTQETQSLAAPVEEWFIPLAYALILLRHNGGTPCVFWGDVFGNHGPRPRLPACGGKLSRLVAARKLYAHGPQRDYLDLPDCIGWTRLGHKSNANGAGLAVIMTNSWDRKSKRMFVGHRHIGERWRDILGWEDREVVIDSKGFGTFPVGHRSVGVWTCDKAPDFEKISRFTFPRLGHSAAAPDPSMLPV
;
A
#
# COMPACT_ATOMS: atom_id res chain seq x y z
N MET A 1 -22.96 -71.82 5.92
CA MET A 1 -24.05 -71.09 6.61
C MET A 1 -23.69 -69.61 6.52
N LEU A 2 -24.05 -68.94 5.41
CA LEU A 2 -25.24 -68.07 5.21
C LEU A 2 -25.18 -66.80 6.10
N CYS A 3 -25.22 -65.56 5.60
CA CYS A 3 -25.93 -65.01 4.45
C CYS A 3 -25.19 -63.85 3.74
N LEU A 4 -25.41 -63.78 2.41
CA LEU A 4 -25.20 -62.65 1.50
C LEU A 4 -26.26 -61.54 1.68
N LEU A 5 -25.91 -60.28 1.37
CA LEU A 5 -26.76 -59.26 0.73
C LEU A 5 -25.86 -58.04 0.37
N ILE A 6 -25.35 -57.94 -0.87
CA ILE A 6 -25.89 -57.14 -2.00
C ILE A 6 -26.29 -55.72 -1.56
N ILE A 7 -25.37 -54.75 -1.78
CA ILE A 7 -25.69 -53.31 -1.78
C ILE A 7 -26.00 -52.91 -3.22
N PHE A 8 -27.29 -52.68 -3.48
CA PHE A 8 -27.78 -52.01 -4.69
C PHE A 8 -27.42 -50.52 -4.65
N GLY A 9 -26.97 -49.99 -5.78
CA GLY A 9 -26.75 -48.56 -5.98
C GLY A 9 -28.07 -47.79 -5.87
N ALA A 10 -28.14 -46.92 -4.86
CA ALA A 10 -29.12 -45.84 -4.85
C ALA A 10 -28.54 -44.69 -5.68
N ILE A 11 -29.04 -44.56 -6.92
CA ILE A 11 -28.95 -43.32 -7.68
C ILE A 11 -29.71 -42.28 -6.84
N GLY A 12 -28.96 -41.46 -6.11
CA GLY A 12 -29.49 -40.30 -5.43
C GLY A 12 -30.11 -39.39 -6.47
N CYS A 13 -31.44 -39.29 -6.44
CA CYS A 13 -32.21 -38.33 -7.21
C CYS A 13 -31.65 -36.94 -6.90
N VAL A 14 -30.91 -36.35 -7.85
CA VAL A 14 -30.59 -34.92 -7.81
C VAL A 14 -31.93 -34.21 -7.84
N LYS A 15 -32.38 -33.68 -6.71
CA LYS A 15 -33.49 -32.72 -6.71
C LYS A 15 -33.04 -31.58 -7.59
N ALA A 16 -33.67 -31.44 -8.76
CA ALA A 16 -33.56 -30.24 -9.57
C ALA A 16 -33.88 -29.04 -8.66
N LEU A 17 -32.99 -28.05 -8.63
CA LEU A 17 -33.28 -26.76 -8.03
C LEU A 17 -34.62 -26.26 -8.63
N PRO A 18 -35.57 -25.77 -7.81
CA PRO A 18 -36.79 -25.23 -8.35
C PRO A 18 -36.44 -24.11 -9.34
N SER A 19 -36.98 -24.20 -10.55
CA SER A 19 -36.95 -23.11 -11.53
C SER A 19 -37.46 -21.85 -10.85
N ALA A 20 -36.75 -20.72 -10.99
CA ALA A 20 -37.24 -19.42 -10.56
C ALA A 20 -38.68 -19.22 -11.08
N ALA A 21 -39.56 -18.64 -10.26
CA ALA A 21 -40.91 -18.33 -10.67
C ALA A 21 -40.89 -17.40 -11.89
N THR A 22 -41.82 -17.58 -12.83
CA THR A 22 -41.95 -16.66 -13.96
C THR A 22 -42.29 -15.27 -13.44
N CYS A 23 -41.46 -14.27 -13.79
CA CYS A 23 -41.70 -12.85 -13.46
C CYS A 23 -43.08 -12.44 -13.98
N SER A 24 -44.06 -12.43 -13.09
CA SER A 24 -45.47 -12.29 -13.43
C SER A 24 -46.27 -11.87 -12.21
N ASN A 25 -47.47 -11.33 -12.44
CA ASN A 25 -48.40 -10.90 -11.39
C ASN A 25 -48.96 -12.07 -10.55
N SER A 26 -48.47 -13.30 -10.73
CA SER A 26 -48.84 -14.46 -9.92
C SER A 26 -48.08 -14.55 -8.59
N LEU A 27 -47.09 -13.68 -8.36
CA LEU A 27 -46.39 -13.60 -7.09
C LEU A 27 -47.37 -13.23 -5.95
N PRO A 28 -47.33 -13.93 -4.80
CA PRO A 28 -48.22 -13.63 -3.69
C PRO A 28 -47.89 -12.26 -3.09
N LYS A 29 -48.91 -11.53 -2.66
CA LYS A 29 -48.72 -10.28 -1.91
C LYS A 29 -47.97 -10.59 -0.59
N PRO A 30 -46.88 -9.89 -0.26
CA PRO A 30 -46.15 -10.11 0.98
C PRO A 30 -46.99 -9.65 2.18
N ASN A 31 -46.77 -10.31 3.33
CA ASN A 31 -47.31 -9.83 4.60
C ASN A 31 -46.34 -8.82 5.22
N VAL A 32 -46.81 -7.60 5.46
CA VAL A 32 -46.03 -6.52 6.07
C VAL A 32 -46.74 -6.11 7.35
N PRO A 33 -46.18 -6.43 8.54
CA PRO A 33 -46.84 -6.12 9.81
C PRO A 33 -47.15 -4.62 9.93
N GLY A 34 -48.42 -4.27 10.18
CA GLY A 34 -48.84 -2.88 10.33
C GLY A 34 -49.21 -2.17 9.01
N ALA A 35 -48.98 -2.77 7.85
CA ALA A 35 -49.32 -2.21 6.55
C ALA A 35 -50.30 -3.09 5.75
N ILE A 36 -51.05 -2.48 4.84
CA ILE A 36 -51.94 -3.16 3.90
C ILE A 36 -51.34 -3.06 2.50
N VAL A 37 -50.93 -4.19 1.92
CA VAL A 37 -50.44 -4.24 0.52
C VAL A 37 -51.61 -4.08 -0.45
N THR A 38 -51.74 -2.88 -1.02
CA THR A 38 -52.83 -2.49 -1.91
C THR A 38 -52.61 -3.07 -3.32
N SER A 39 -51.38 -3.05 -3.84
CA SER A 39 -51.06 -3.56 -5.18
C SER A 39 -49.71 -4.29 -5.24
N LEU A 40 -49.60 -5.26 -6.15
CA LEU A 40 -48.34 -5.88 -6.55
C LEU A 40 -48.39 -6.13 -8.05
N THR A 41 -47.38 -5.64 -8.77
CA THR A 41 -47.21 -5.90 -10.21
C THR A 41 -45.77 -6.32 -10.48
N ALA A 42 -45.58 -7.25 -11.41
CA ALA A 42 -44.26 -7.75 -11.79
C ALA A 42 -44.13 -7.78 -13.31
N SER A 43 -43.03 -7.22 -13.81
CA SER A 43 -42.72 -7.17 -15.24
C SER A 43 -41.23 -7.39 -15.49
N VAL A 44 -40.91 -8.08 -16.57
CA VAL A 44 -39.53 -8.23 -17.00
C VAL A 44 -39.07 -6.94 -17.66
N VAL A 45 -37.93 -6.40 -17.20
CA VAL A 45 -37.22 -5.29 -17.83
C VAL A 45 -36.03 -5.86 -18.59
N HIS A 46 -35.86 -5.44 -19.83
CA HIS A 46 -34.76 -5.86 -20.70
C HIS A 46 -33.90 -4.68 -21.10
N ASN A 47 -32.60 -4.93 -21.27
CA ASN A 47 -31.63 -3.96 -21.78
C ASN A 47 -31.62 -2.61 -21.02
N TYR A 48 -31.84 -2.63 -19.70
CA TYR A 48 -31.77 -1.43 -18.88
C TYR A 48 -30.35 -0.87 -18.89
N ALA A 49 -30.25 0.45 -18.99
CA ALA A 49 -28.99 1.17 -18.97
C ALA A 49 -29.09 2.39 -18.06
N VAL A 50 -28.05 2.63 -17.26
CA VAL A 50 -27.93 3.78 -16.38
C VAL A 50 -26.47 4.12 -16.13
N ASN A 51 -26.18 5.40 -16.05
CA ASN A 51 -24.88 5.89 -15.62
C ASN A 51 -24.93 6.24 -14.12
N ILE A 52 -24.19 5.50 -13.31
CA ILE A 52 -24.09 5.72 -11.86
C ILE A 52 -22.86 6.58 -11.60
N THR A 53 -23.05 7.75 -10.98
CA THR A 53 -21.94 8.60 -10.55
C THR A 53 -21.38 8.07 -9.23
N GLY A 54 -20.09 8.32 -8.94
CA GLY A 54 -19.44 7.85 -7.71
C GLY A 54 -20.06 8.37 -6.40
N GLU A 55 -20.87 9.42 -6.49
CA GLU A 55 -21.61 10.02 -5.36
C GLU A 55 -22.99 9.37 -5.14
N SER A 56 -23.48 8.60 -6.12
CA SER A 56 -24.82 8.02 -6.09
C SER A 56 -24.91 6.88 -5.07
N ASN A 57 -25.39 7.18 -3.86
CA ASN A 57 -25.66 6.18 -2.82
C ASN A 57 -24.47 5.27 -2.49
N ASN A 58 -23.26 5.85 -2.46
CA ASN A 58 -22.03 5.15 -2.10
C ASN A 58 -21.67 3.98 -3.06
N TRP A 59 -22.10 4.07 -4.33
CA TRP A 59 -21.65 3.18 -5.39
C TRP A 59 -20.40 3.73 -6.08
N PRO A 60 -19.42 2.88 -6.45
CA PRO A 60 -18.37 3.28 -7.37
C PRO A 60 -18.97 3.75 -8.71
N GLY A 61 -18.38 4.78 -9.31
CA GLY A 61 -18.85 5.31 -10.60
C GLY A 61 -18.74 4.25 -11.70
N GLN A 62 -19.85 3.98 -12.40
CA GLN A 62 -19.93 2.94 -13.42
C GLN A 62 -21.07 3.17 -14.41
N ASN A 63 -20.84 2.79 -15.66
CA ASN A 63 -21.87 2.76 -16.70
C ASN A 63 -22.41 1.34 -16.84
N ILE A 64 -23.69 1.14 -16.51
CA ILE A 64 -24.36 -0.16 -16.58
C ILE A 64 -25.21 -0.18 -17.84
N THR A 65 -25.04 -1.20 -18.67
CA THR A 65 -25.84 -1.42 -19.90
C THR A 65 -26.25 -2.88 -20.02
N GLY A 66 -27.34 -3.15 -20.74
CA GLY A 66 -27.78 -4.52 -21.05
C GLY A 66 -28.37 -5.29 -19.86
N LEU A 67 -28.72 -4.62 -18.76
CA LEU A 67 -29.20 -5.30 -17.56
C LEU A 67 -30.64 -5.79 -17.77
N SER A 68 -30.90 -7.06 -17.46
CA SER A 68 -32.25 -7.65 -17.50
C SER A 68 -32.64 -8.24 -16.14
N PHE A 69 -33.80 -7.85 -15.64
CA PHE A 69 -34.28 -8.21 -14.29
C PHE A 69 -35.80 -8.26 -14.25
N CYS A 70 -36.34 -8.93 -13.23
CA CYS A 70 -37.75 -8.81 -12.88
C CYS A 70 -37.92 -7.59 -11.97
N GLN A 71 -38.70 -6.61 -12.42
CA GLN A 71 -39.10 -5.47 -11.61
C GLN A 71 -40.45 -5.79 -10.96
N VAL A 72 -40.52 -5.73 -9.64
CA VAL A 72 -41.75 -5.90 -8.87
C VAL A 72 -42.07 -4.59 -8.17
N ASN A 73 -43.19 -3.95 -8.53
CA ASN A 73 -43.69 -2.77 -7.85
C ASN A 73 -44.71 -3.20 -6.79
N VAL A 74 -44.54 -2.74 -5.56
CA VAL A 74 -45.42 -3.05 -4.42
C VAL A 74 -45.89 -1.74 -3.81
N SER A 75 -47.20 -1.51 -3.80
CA SER A 75 -47.81 -0.36 -3.11
C SER A 75 -48.46 -0.80 -1.81
N LEU A 76 -48.29 0.00 -0.76
CA LEU A 76 -48.89 -0.22 0.56
C LEU A 76 -49.36 1.09 1.19
N ASN A 77 -50.30 0.95 2.13
CA ASN A 77 -50.79 2.05 2.98
C ASN A 77 -50.83 1.57 4.44
N HIS A 78 -50.74 2.50 5.39
CA HIS A 78 -50.92 2.19 6.80
C HIS A 78 -52.37 2.43 7.27
N PRO A 79 -52.93 1.60 8.17
CA PRO A 79 -54.24 1.86 8.73
C PRO A 79 -54.26 3.17 9.54
N GLY A 80 -55.25 4.03 9.28
CA GLY A 80 -55.42 5.31 10.00
C GLY A 80 -54.59 6.47 9.43
N THR A 81 -53.92 6.26 8.30
CA THR A 81 -53.13 7.27 7.58
C THR A 81 -53.69 7.47 6.16
N SER A 82 -53.26 8.54 5.49
CA SER A 82 -53.56 8.84 4.08
C SER A 82 -52.35 8.66 3.17
N ASP A 83 -51.35 7.91 3.63
CA ASP A 83 -50.12 7.64 2.90
C ASP A 83 -50.36 6.65 1.75
N HIS A 84 -49.48 6.71 0.75
CA HIS A 84 -49.45 5.77 -0.35
C HIS A 84 -47.99 5.51 -0.74
N VAL A 85 -47.40 4.47 -0.16
CA VAL A 85 -45.98 4.16 -0.28
C VAL A 85 -45.75 3.19 -1.44
N ASN A 86 -44.83 3.53 -2.34
CA ASN A 86 -44.39 2.67 -3.41
C ASN A 86 -43.00 2.12 -3.16
N ASN A 87 -42.84 0.83 -3.47
CA ASN A 87 -41.59 0.12 -3.33
C ASN A 87 -41.26 -0.57 -4.65
N GLN A 88 -39.99 -0.58 -5.02
CA GLN A 88 -39.50 -1.34 -6.17
C GLN A 88 -38.52 -2.40 -5.71
N VAL A 89 -38.82 -3.65 -6.02
CA VAL A 89 -37.91 -4.80 -5.83
C VAL A 89 -37.39 -5.21 -7.20
N TRP A 90 -36.08 -5.19 -7.38
CA TRP A 90 -35.44 -5.67 -8.61
C TRP A 90 -34.76 -7.01 -8.35
N LEU A 91 -35.08 -8.01 -9.16
CA LEU A 91 -34.66 -9.40 -8.99
C LEU A 91 -33.91 -9.86 -10.25
N PRO A 92 -32.62 -10.23 -10.17
CA PRO A 92 -31.92 -10.85 -11.29
C PRO A 92 -32.68 -12.06 -11.86
N LEU A 93 -32.91 -12.08 -13.19
CA LEU A 93 -33.56 -13.22 -13.84
C LEU A 93 -32.69 -14.49 -13.79
N THR A 94 -31.37 -14.31 -13.78
CA THR A 94 -30.37 -15.36 -13.70
C THR A 94 -29.22 -14.91 -12.80
N GLY A 95 -28.53 -15.85 -12.15
CA GLY A 95 -27.31 -15.55 -11.40
C GLY A 95 -27.52 -14.85 -10.05
N TRP A 96 -28.71 -14.97 -9.45
CA TRP A 96 -28.90 -14.54 -8.06
C TRP A 96 -27.99 -15.36 -7.14
N ASN A 97 -27.24 -14.69 -6.28
CA ASN A 97 -26.24 -15.30 -5.41
C ASN A 97 -26.70 -15.48 -3.96
N GLY A 98 -28.01 -15.36 -3.71
CA GLY A 98 -28.59 -15.49 -2.37
C GLY A 98 -28.58 -14.21 -1.54
N ILE A 99 -28.19 -13.07 -2.11
CA ILE A 99 -28.05 -11.80 -1.37
C ILE A 99 -29.24 -10.87 -1.63
N PHE A 100 -29.66 -10.19 -0.57
CA PHE A 100 -30.60 -9.08 -0.59
C PHE A 100 -29.92 -7.77 -0.21
N LEU A 101 -30.23 -6.67 -0.90
CA LEU A 101 -29.67 -5.34 -0.62
C LEU A 101 -30.79 -4.29 -0.52
N GLY A 102 -30.88 -3.62 0.63
CA GLY A 102 -31.63 -2.37 0.75
C GLY A 102 -30.79 -1.18 0.30
N VAL A 103 -31.38 -0.28 -0.49
CA VAL A 103 -30.72 0.91 -0.99
C VAL A 103 -31.47 2.15 -0.51
N GLY A 104 -30.77 3.02 0.22
CA GLY A 104 -31.34 4.25 0.77
C GLY A 104 -31.42 5.41 -0.21
N GLY A 105 -31.88 6.56 0.28
CA GLY A 105 -31.99 7.80 -0.49
C GLY A 105 -30.98 8.89 -0.12
N GLY A 106 -31.31 10.14 -0.42
CA GLY A 106 -30.48 11.33 -0.19
C GLY A 106 -31.35 12.56 0.01
N GLY A 107 -30.91 13.52 0.83
CA GLY A 107 -31.74 14.68 1.22
C GLY A 107 -33.11 14.24 1.73
N TYR A 108 -34.19 14.85 1.24
CA TYR A 108 -35.57 14.50 1.58
C TYR A 108 -36.18 13.37 0.75
N VAL A 109 -35.40 12.60 -0.04
CA VAL A 109 -35.92 11.40 -0.70
C VAL A 109 -35.48 10.13 0.04
N ALA A 110 -36.42 9.19 0.23
CA ALA A 110 -36.17 7.97 1.00
C ALA A 110 -35.39 6.88 0.23
N GLY A 111 -35.34 6.96 -1.10
CA GLY A 111 -34.74 5.94 -1.96
C GLY A 111 -34.46 6.43 -3.37
N SER A 112 -33.87 5.56 -4.19
CA SER A 112 -33.51 5.85 -5.58
C SER A 112 -33.63 4.59 -6.45
N TRP A 113 -34.53 4.61 -7.44
CA TRP A 113 -34.75 3.47 -8.33
C TRP A 113 -33.51 3.11 -9.16
N SER A 114 -32.82 4.10 -9.72
CA SER A 114 -31.60 3.87 -10.50
C SER A 114 -30.48 3.24 -9.68
N SER A 115 -30.43 3.51 -8.38
CA SER A 115 -29.43 2.97 -7.47
C SER A 115 -29.61 1.47 -7.17
N LEU A 116 -30.68 0.84 -7.65
CA LEU A 116 -30.88 -0.61 -7.61
C LEU A 116 -30.05 -1.35 -8.68
N ALA A 117 -29.69 -0.67 -9.78
CA ALA A 117 -29.01 -1.32 -10.91
C ALA A 117 -27.65 -1.95 -10.54
N PRO A 118 -26.74 -1.29 -9.78
CA PRO A 118 -25.48 -1.91 -9.35
C PRO A 118 -25.65 -3.19 -8.53
N ALA A 119 -26.70 -3.24 -7.69
CA ALA A 119 -26.97 -4.40 -6.84
C ALA A 119 -27.38 -5.61 -7.69
N VAL A 120 -28.30 -5.38 -8.63
CA VAL A 120 -28.78 -6.41 -9.56
C VAL A 120 -27.66 -6.88 -10.49
N GLN A 121 -26.80 -5.98 -10.96
CA GLN A 121 -25.62 -6.35 -11.75
C GLN A 121 -24.67 -7.27 -10.97
N ARG A 122 -24.55 -7.11 -9.65
CA ARG A 122 -23.80 -8.00 -8.75
C ARG A 122 -24.54 -9.29 -8.40
N GLY A 123 -25.72 -9.54 -8.98
CA GLY A 123 -26.53 -10.72 -8.73
C GLY A 123 -27.30 -10.66 -7.40
N TYR A 124 -27.57 -9.47 -6.86
CA TYR A 124 -28.37 -9.29 -5.65
C TYR A 124 -29.82 -9.00 -5.99
N ALA A 125 -30.74 -9.50 -5.16
CA ALA A 125 -32.09 -8.92 -5.08
C ALA A 125 -31.97 -7.55 -4.38
N ALA A 126 -32.63 -6.52 -4.90
CA ALA A 126 -32.50 -5.17 -4.36
C ALA A 126 -33.86 -4.50 -4.14
N VAL A 127 -33.99 -3.67 -3.10
CA VAL A 127 -35.21 -2.91 -2.80
C VAL A 127 -34.92 -1.44 -2.49
N SER A 128 -35.87 -0.58 -2.85
CA SER A 128 -35.93 0.83 -2.47
C SER A 128 -37.39 1.24 -2.26
N THR A 129 -37.62 2.39 -1.61
CA THR A 129 -38.94 2.98 -1.34
C THR A 129 -39.00 4.47 -1.68
N ASP A 130 -40.19 5.00 -1.94
CA ASP A 130 -40.45 6.45 -2.02
C ASP A 130 -40.97 7.04 -0.71
N ALA A 131 -41.23 6.20 0.30
CA ALA A 131 -41.79 6.58 1.60
C ALA A 131 -43.08 7.44 1.51
N GLY A 132 -43.85 7.28 0.43
CA GLY A 132 -45.14 7.96 0.27
C GLY A 132 -45.06 9.39 -0.27
N HIS A 133 -43.89 9.84 -0.73
CA HIS A 133 -43.72 11.15 -1.35
C HIS A 133 -42.84 11.09 -2.60
N ALA A 134 -42.91 12.13 -3.43
CA ALA A 134 -42.22 12.16 -4.72
C ALA A 134 -40.69 12.14 -4.54
N GLN A 135 -39.98 11.44 -5.44
CA GLN A 135 -38.52 11.36 -5.48
C GLN A 135 -37.86 12.40 -6.39
N ASN A 136 -38.62 13.39 -6.87
CA ASN A 136 -38.17 14.34 -7.90
C ASN A 136 -37.47 15.58 -7.34
N ASN A 137 -37.58 15.85 -6.03
CA ASN A 137 -36.86 16.92 -5.37
C ASN A 137 -36.29 16.44 -4.04
N SER A 138 -34.97 16.31 -3.96
CA SER A 138 -34.27 15.90 -2.73
C SER A 138 -33.84 17.07 -1.85
N GLY A 139 -33.87 18.30 -2.37
CA GLY A 139 -33.45 19.50 -1.66
C GLY A 139 -34.53 20.10 -0.77
N ASP A 140 -35.80 19.79 -0.99
CA ASP A 140 -36.92 20.51 -0.37
C ASP A 140 -38.07 19.57 0.04
N ALA A 141 -38.52 19.71 1.28
CA ALA A 141 -39.62 18.92 1.85
C ALA A 141 -41.01 19.57 1.66
N THR A 142 -41.09 20.83 1.22
CA THR A 142 -42.32 21.66 1.20
C THR A 142 -43.52 20.93 0.59
N SER A 143 -43.30 20.13 -0.45
CA SER A 143 -44.36 19.42 -1.17
C SER A 143 -45.12 18.35 -0.35
N TRP A 144 -44.56 17.89 0.77
CA TRP A 144 -45.15 16.81 1.58
C TRP A 144 -45.04 17.02 3.10
N ALA A 145 -44.20 17.96 3.56
CA ALA A 145 -43.95 18.21 4.97
C ALA A 145 -45.17 18.70 5.76
N LEU A 146 -46.07 19.45 5.12
CA LEU A 146 -47.26 20.03 5.74
C LEU A 146 -48.54 19.42 5.15
N VAL A 147 -49.53 19.15 6.01
CA VAL A 147 -50.91 18.87 5.58
C VAL A 147 -51.61 20.19 5.24
N SER A 148 -51.38 21.20 6.08
CA SER A 148 -51.76 22.60 5.90
C SER A 148 -50.79 23.48 6.69
N GLU A 149 -50.82 24.80 6.48
CA GLU A 149 -50.05 25.75 7.30
C GLU A 149 -50.30 25.50 8.80
N GLY A 150 -49.21 25.45 9.58
CA GLY A 150 -49.26 25.12 11.01
C GLY A 150 -49.37 23.63 11.35
N ASP A 151 -49.62 22.73 10.39
CA ASP A 151 -49.86 21.30 10.64
C ASP A 151 -48.92 20.39 9.82
N VAL A 152 -47.97 19.78 10.53
CA VAL A 152 -46.94 18.89 9.96
C VAL A 152 -47.54 17.53 9.64
N ASN A 153 -47.22 17.01 8.46
CA ASN A 153 -47.58 15.66 8.05
C ASN A 153 -46.72 14.62 8.77
N GLN A 154 -47.08 14.34 10.03
CA GLN A 154 -46.37 13.41 10.91
C GLN A 154 -46.27 12.00 10.33
N ASN A 155 -47.24 11.58 9.50
CA ASN A 155 -47.24 10.25 8.90
C ASN A 155 -46.18 10.12 7.82
N LEU A 156 -46.13 11.05 6.86
CA LEU A 156 -45.09 11.02 5.83
C LEU A 156 -43.70 11.28 6.41
N LEU A 157 -43.60 12.10 7.47
CA LEU A 157 -42.35 12.26 8.21
C LEU A 157 -41.91 10.94 8.86
N LEU A 158 -42.82 10.20 9.49
CA LEU A 158 -42.53 8.89 10.08
C LEU A 158 -42.16 7.84 9.02
N ASP A 159 -42.81 7.88 7.86
CA ASP A 159 -42.49 7.03 6.70
C ASP A 159 -41.07 7.27 6.21
N PHE A 160 -40.71 8.53 5.98
CA PHE A 160 -39.36 8.95 5.60
C PHE A 160 -38.32 8.60 6.67
N ALA A 161 -38.68 8.77 7.95
CA ALA A 161 -37.79 8.58 9.07
C ALA A 161 -37.39 7.11 9.26
N SER A 162 -38.38 6.21 9.32
CA SER A 162 -38.13 4.82 9.74
C SER A 162 -39.12 3.77 9.22
N ARG A 163 -40.42 4.09 9.18
CA ARG A 163 -41.47 3.07 8.95
C ARG A 163 -41.37 2.43 7.58
N SER A 164 -41.35 3.23 6.51
CA SER A 164 -41.26 2.72 5.14
C SER A 164 -39.92 2.06 4.81
N VAL A 165 -38.86 2.42 5.54
CA VAL A 165 -37.52 1.81 5.40
C VAL A 165 -37.52 0.37 5.91
N HIS A 166 -38.19 0.12 7.04
CA HIS A 166 -38.43 -1.23 7.54
C HIS A 166 -39.38 -2.02 6.64
N ASP A 167 -40.51 -1.41 6.25
CA ASP A 167 -41.53 -2.07 5.43
C ASP A 167 -40.97 -2.57 4.10
N MET A 168 -40.16 -1.75 3.44
CA MET A 168 -39.52 -2.12 2.18
C MET A 168 -38.57 -3.32 2.35
N THR A 169 -37.93 -3.44 3.51
CA THR A 169 -37.04 -4.55 3.84
C THR A 169 -37.82 -5.85 4.02
N VAL A 170 -38.88 -5.81 4.84
CA VAL A 170 -39.76 -6.95 5.11
C VAL A 170 -40.40 -7.45 3.82
N LEU A 171 -41.02 -6.55 3.05
CA LEU A 171 -41.67 -6.93 1.79
C LEU A 171 -40.66 -7.40 0.73
N GLY A 172 -39.50 -6.74 0.63
CA GLY A 172 -38.51 -7.06 -0.39
C GLY A 172 -37.93 -8.46 -0.19
N LYS A 173 -37.62 -8.84 1.05
CA LYS A 173 -37.19 -10.20 1.39
C LYS A 173 -38.28 -11.24 1.10
N ALA A 174 -39.53 -10.93 1.40
CA ALA A 174 -40.67 -11.83 1.13
C ALA A 174 -40.90 -12.03 -0.37
N VAL A 175 -40.80 -10.95 -1.17
CA VAL A 175 -40.89 -11.00 -2.64
C VAL A 175 -39.73 -11.82 -3.21
N ALA A 176 -38.49 -11.57 -2.79
CA ALA A 176 -37.33 -12.35 -3.23
C ALA A 176 -37.47 -13.85 -2.89
N THR A 177 -37.95 -14.16 -1.68
CA THR A 177 -38.21 -15.54 -1.25
C THR A 177 -39.24 -16.22 -2.14
N SER A 178 -40.33 -15.52 -2.47
CA SER A 178 -41.39 -16.04 -3.32
C SER A 178 -40.92 -16.27 -4.76
N PHE A 179 -40.06 -15.39 -5.28
CA PHE A 179 -39.55 -15.47 -6.65
C PHE A 179 -38.51 -16.59 -6.82
N TYR A 180 -37.55 -16.72 -5.90
CA TYR A 180 -36.46 -17.70 -5.99
C TYR A 180 -36.77 -19.05 -5.31
N GLY A 181 -37.85 -19.14 -4.54
CA GLY A 181 -38.21 -20.35 -3.78
C GLY A 181 -37.35 -20.59 -2.53
N SER A 182 -36.49 -19.65 -2.16
CA SER A 182 -35.65 -19.71 -0.95
C SER A 182 -35.39 -18.30 -0.41
N ALA A 183 -35.31 -18.16 0.91
CA ALA A 183 -34.99 -16.89 1.55
C ALA A 183 -33.56 -16.42 1.21
N PRO A 184 -33.30 -15.09 1.18
CA PRO A 184 -31.95 -14.58 1.10
C PRO A 184 -31.07 -15.17 2.21
N LYS A 185 -29.86 -15.57 1.86
CA LYS A 185 -28.85 -16.08 2.80
C LYS A 185 -28.25 -14.96 3.62
N TYR A 186 -28.06 -13.78 3.02
CA TYR A 186 -27.56 -12.58 3.67
C TYR A 186 -28.37 -11.36 3.19
N ALA A 187 -28.58 -10.42 4.09
CA ALA A 187 -29.20 -9.13 3.83
C ALA A 187 -28.23 -8.00 4.18
N TYR A 188 -28.03 -7.07 3.25
CA TYR A 188 -27.18 -5.90 3.44
C TYR A 188 -27.94 -4.59 3.21
N TRP A 189 -27.45 -3.51 3.82
CA TRP A 189 -27.86 -2.14 3.54
C TRP A 189 -26.71 -1.34 2.93
N GLN A 190 -27.03 -0.47 1.97
CA GLN A 190 -26.09 0.55 1.48
C GLN A 190 -26.77 1.91 1.27
N GLY A 191 -26.16 2.96 1.81
CA GLY A 191 -26.56 4.33 1.50
C GLY A 191 -25.53 5.37 1.93
N CYS A 192 -25.67 6.57 1.39
CA CYS A 192 -24.92 7.75 1.79
C CYS A 192 -25.88 8.86 2.28
N SER A 193 -25.43 9.79 3.12
CA SER A 193 -26.26 10.93 3.55
C SER A 193 -27.52 10.45 4.29
N THR A 194 -28.71 10.76 3.80
CA THR A 194 -29.99 10.18 4.27
C THR A 194 -29.99 8.66 4.22
N GLY A 195 -29.46 8.04 3.17
CA GLY A 195 -29.29 6.58 3.11
C GLY A 195 -28.33 6.05 4.17
N GLY A 196 -27.32 6.84 4.57
CA GLY A 196 -26.44 6.53 5.70
C GLY A 196 -27.18 6.61 7.04
N ARG A 197 -28.02 7.63 7.21
CA ARG A 197 -28.92 7.78 8.37
C ARG A 197 -29.86 6.58 8.48
N GLN A 198 -30.57 6.26 7.39
CA GLN A 198 -31.50 5.14 7.33
C GLN A 198 -30.81 3.81 7.68
N GLY A 199 -29.59 3.58 7.21
CA GLY A 199 -28.82 2.40 7.62
C GLY A 199 -28.53 2.34 9.13
N LEU A 200 -28.13 3.46 9.75
CA LEU A 200 -27.96 3.49 11.21
C LEU A 200 -29.29 3.44 11.97
N MET A 201 -30.36 3.96 11.39
CA MET A 201 -31.73 3.83 11.91
C MET A 201 -32.15 2.36 11.97
N GLU A 202 -31.92 1.60 10.91
CA GLU A 202 -32.15 0.14 10.87
C GLU A 202 -31.39 -0.57 12.00
N ALA A 203 -30.12 -0.24 12.23
CA ALA A 203 -29.36 -0.79 13.35
C ALA A 203 -29.94 -0.40 14.73
N GLN A 204 -30.49 0.81 14.86
CA GLN A 204 -31.04 1.32 16.12
C GLN A 204 -32.42 0.73 16.44
N MET A 205 -33.29 0.55 15.45
CA MET A 205 -34.71 0.21 15.65
C MET A 205 -35.07 -1.20 15.19
N TYR A 206 -34.46 -1.70 14.12
CA TYR A 206 -34.78 -2.97 13.47
C TYR A 206 -33.53 -3.86 13.33
N PRO A 207 -32.91 -4.26 14.47
CA PRO A 207 -31.59 -4.86 14.49
C PRO A 207 -31.44 -6.20 13.73
N ASN A 208 -32.55 -6.82 13.32
CA ASN A 208 -32.56 -8.09 12.57
C ASN A 208 -32.80 -7.91 11.06
N ASP A 209 -32.94 -6.68 10.58
CA ASP A 209 -33.25 -6.41 9.18
C ASP A 209 -32.05 -6.60 8.28
N TYR A 210 -30.83 -6.43 8.79
CA TYR A 210 -29.61 -6.56 7.99
C TYR A 210 -28.48 -7.23 8.77
N ASP A 211 -27.81 -8.19 8.12
CA ASP A 211 -26.58 -8.79 8.63
C ASP A 211 -25.41 -7.80 8.54
N GLY A 212 -25.46 -6.89 7.56
CA GLY A 212 -24.47 -5.85 7.39
C GLY A 212 -25.03 -4.51 6.90
N ILE A 213 -24.57 -3.39 7.47
CA ILE A 213 -24.89 -2.03 7.02
C ILE A 213 -23.64 -1.26 6.58
N VAL A 214 -23.66 -0.68 5.38
CA VAL A 214 -22.75 0.42 5.00
C VAL A 214 -23.51 1.75 5.09
N ALA A 215 -23.08 2.61 6.02
CA ALA A 215 -23.65 3.92 6.27
C ALA A 215 -22.61 5.02 6.00
N ALA A 216 -22.53 5.48 4.76
CA ALA A 216 -21.60 6.54 4.35
C ALA A 216 -22.14 7.93 4.70
N ALA A 217 -21.27 8.84 5.15
CA ALA A 217 -21.59 10.22 5.56
C ALA A 217 -22.99 10.34 6.20
N PRO A 218 -23.27 9.64 7.32
CA PRO A 218 -24.63 9.44 7.77
C PRO A 218 -25.24 10.73 8.33
N ALA A 219 -26.42 11.10 7.84
CA ALA A 219 -27.24 12.23 8.31
C ALA A 219 -27.94 11.94 9.66
N ILE A 220 -27.19 11.45 10.65
CA ILE A 220 -27.68 11.22 12.01
C ILE A 220 -27.60 12.48 12.86
N ASN A 221 -28.38 12.54 13.94
CA ASN A 221 -28.61 13.75 14.73
C ASN A 221 -29.24 14.86 13.87
N TRP A 222 -30.23 14.50 13.05
CA TRP A 222 -30.88 15.42 12.08
C TRP A 222 -31.30 16.73 12.73
N ASN A 223 -31.86 16.64 13.93
CA ASN A 223 -32.38 17.79 14.67
C ASN A 223 -31.29 18.73 15.20
N ASP A 224 -30.03 18.28 15.25
CA ASP A 224 -28.87 19.11 15.56
C ASP A 224 -28.19 19.63 14.29
N PHE A 225 -27.82 18.72 13.38
CA PHE A 225 -26.95 19.06 12.26
C PHE A 225 -27.70 19.82 11.16
N THR A 226 -28.98 19.53 10.91
CA THR A 226 -29.77 20.24 9.89
C THR A 226 -30.00 21.70 10.29
N PRO A 227 -30.33 22.04 11.56
CA PRO A 227 -30.23 23.41 12.01
C PRO A 227 -28.83 24.02 11.86
N ALA A 228 -27.77 23.27 12.19
CA ALA A 228 -26.40 23.76 12.03
C ALA A 228 -26.00 24.02 10.56
N GLN A 229 -26.61 23.33 9.59
CA GLN A 229 -26.44 23.61 8.16
C GLN A 229 -26.96 25.00 7.76
N GLN A 230 -27.99 25.52 8.45
CA GLN A 230 -28.51 26.88 8.24
C GLN A 230 -27.58 27.96 8.81
N TRP A 231 -26.69 27.60 9.74
CA TRP A 231 -25.88 28.56 10.48
C TRP A 231 -25.05 29.51 9.58
N PRO A 232 -24.39 29.08 8.50
CA PRO A 232 -23.66 30.00 7.63
C PRO A 232 -24.55 31.06 6.98
N TYR A 233 -25.76 30.68 6.55
CA TYR A 233 -26.75 31.62 6.03
C TYR A 233 -27.17 32.64 7.09
N THR A 234 -27.50 32.18 8.31
CA THR A 234 -27.80 33.04 9.46
C THR A 234 -26.64 34.00 9.77
N VAL A 235 -25.40 33.51 9.77
CA VAL A 235 -24.20 34.32 10.02
C VAL A 235 -24.07 35.44 8.98
N MET A 236 -24.12 35.12 7.68
CA MET A 236 -23.95 36.14 6.64
C MET A 236 -25.03 37.24 6.70
N ASN A 237 -26.28 36.86 6.97
CA ASN A 237 -27.38 37.80 7.13
C ASN A 237 -27.23 38.68 8.39
N ASN A 238 -26.83 38.11 9.53
CA ASN A 238 -26.65 38.86 10.77
C ASN A 238 -25.39 39.76 10.75
N GLU A 239 -24.31 39.35 10.08
CA GLU A 239 -23.11 40.17 9.89
C GLU A 239 -23.28 41.25 8.79
N GLY A 240 -24.36 41.17 8.01
CA GLY A 240 -24.62 42.04 6.87
C GLY A 240 -23.47 42.01 5.85
N TYR A 241 -22.90 40.82 5.63
CA TYR A 241 -21.81 40.60 4.68
C TYR A 241 -21.72 39.15 4.24
N SER A 242 -21.87 38.95 2.93
CA SER A 242 -21.69 37.67 2.25
C SER A 242 -20.41 37.72 1.44
N PRO A 243 -19.33 37.02 1.85
CA PRO A 243 -18.11 36.93 1.05
C PRO A 243 -18.44 36.33 -0.32
N PRO A 244 -18.00 36.94 -1.45
CA PRO A 244 -18.17 36.32 -2.76
C PRO A 244 -17.44 34.98 -2.83
N GLN A 245 -17.93 34.05 -3.64
CA GLN A 245 -17.36 32.69 -3.73
C GLN A 245 -15.84 32.67 -3.93
N CYS A 246 -15.29 33.54 -4.77
CA CYS A 246 -13.84 33.62 -4.97
C CYS A 246 -13.05 34.01 -3.71
N GLU A 247 -13.66 34.75 -2.78
CA GLU A 247 -13.06 35.06 -1.49
C GLU A 247 -13.10 33.84 -0.56
N PHE A 248 -14.22 33.10 -0.53
CA PHE A 248 -14.29 31.83 0.19
C PHE A 248 -13.28 30.80 -0.33
N ASP A 249 -13.13 30.68 -1.66
CA ASP A 249 -12.14 29.81 -2.29
C ASP A 249 -10.72 30.19 -1.87
N ALA A 250 -10.41 31.48 -1.81
CA ALA A 250 -9.11 31.98 -1.39
C ALA A 250 -8.84 31.73 0.11
N VAL A 251 -9.85 31.84 0.97
CA VAL A 251 -9.75 31.44 2.39
C VAL A 251 -9.48 29.95 2.51
N ASN A 252 -10.22 29.12 1.75
CA ASN A 252 -10.04 27.67 1.78
C ASN A 252 -8.64 27.26 1.31
N ALA A 253 -8.16 27.83 0.20
CA ALA A 253 -6.81 27.63 -0.31
C ALA A 253 -5.74 28.03 0.72
N ALA A 254 -5.95 29.13 1.44
CA ALA A 254 -5.04 29.56 2.50
C ALA A 254 -5.03 28.59 3.70
N ALA A 255 -6.20 28.03 4.07
CA ALA A 255 -6.29 27.02 5.12
C ALA A 255 -5.58 25.73 4.73
N VAL A 256 -5.78 25.24 3.49
CA VAL A 256 -5.06 24.07 2.95
C VAL A 256 -3.56 24.33 2.96
N ALA A 257 -3.10 25.45 2.40
CA ALA A 257 -1.67 25.79 2.37
C ALA A 257 -1.03 25.84 3.77
N ALA A 258 -1.78 26.27 4.79
CA ALA A 258 -1.30 26.33 6.17
C ALA A 258 -1.24 24.95 6.85
N CYS A 259 -2.03 23.98 6.40
CA CYS A 259 -2.30 22.75 7.17
C CYS A 259 -2.05 21.43 6.42
N ASP A 260 -1.78 21.46 5.12
CA ASP A 260 -1.50 20.29 4.27
C ASP A 260 -0.39 19.40 4.86
N HIS A 261 0.77 20.00 5.14
CA HIS A 261 1.96 19.33 5.67
C HIS A 261 1.81 18.60 7.03
N LEU A 262 0.69 18.77 7.74
CA LEU A 262 0.53 18.31 9.13
C LEU A 262 0.43 16.78 9.25
N ASP A 263 0.07 16.07 8.19
CA ASP A 263 0.07 14.60 8.13
C ASP A 263 1.40 14.03 7.62
N GLY A 264 2.39 14.90 7.35
CA GLY A 264 3.70 14.55 6.83
C GLY A 264 3.78 14.55 5.30
N LEU A 265 2.67 14.71 4.58
CA LEU A 265 2.60 14.82 3.12
C LEU A 265 2.13 16.22 2.73
N GLN A 266 2.57 16.72 1.58
CA GLN A 266 2.06 17.96 1.02
C GLN A 266 1.49 17.64 -0.36
N ASP A 267 0.18 17.44 -0.44
CA ASP A 267 -0.51 16.95 -1.62
C ASP A 267 -1.82 17.71 -1.93
N GLY A 268 -2.00 18.88 -1.32
CA GLY A 268 -3.10 19.79 -1.60
C GLY A 268 -4.38 19.46 -0.84
N ILE A 269 -4.33 18.61 0.18
CA ILE A 269 -5.46 18.31 1.07
C ILE A 269 -5.05 18.42 2.54
N ILE A 270 -6.01 18.66 3.44
CA ILE A 270 -5.72 18.60 4.87
C ILE A 270 -5.93 17.16 5.35
N GLY A 271 -4.82 16.41 5.47
CA GLY A 271 -4.81 15.02 5.92
C GLY A 271 -5.22 14.82 7.38
N ALA A 272 -4.91 15.80 8.24
CA ALA A 272 -5.13 15.76 9.68
C ALA A 272 -5.77 17.06 10.22
N PRO A 273 -7.05 17.35 9.90
CA PRO A 273 -7.69 18.62 10.21
C PRO A 273 -7.75 18.96 11.71
N GLY A 274 -7.76 17.96 12.59
CA GLY A 274 -7.68 18.18 14.05
C GLY A 274 -6.38 18.85 14.52
N LEU A 275 -5.31 18.78 13.72
CA LEU A 275 -4.04 19.44 13.98
C LEU A 275 -3.99 20.86 13.39
N CYS A 276 -4.90 21.21 12.48
CA CYS A 276 -4.93 22.52 11.84
C CYS A 276 -5.31 23.61 12.84
N LYS A 277 -4.44 24.62 13.01
CA LYS A 277 -4.64 25.78 13.89
C LYS A 277 -4.74 27.09 13.12
N PHE A 278 -5.10 27.02 11.84
CA PHE A 278 -5.25 28.18 10.98
C PHE A 278 -6.37 29.10 11.50
N ASP A 279 -6.06 30.39 11.69
CA ASP A 279 -7.03 31.43 12.08
C ASP A 279 -7.25 32.37 10.88
N PRO A 280 -8.50 32.55 10.40
CA PRO A 280 -8.78 33.38 9.24
C PRO A 280 -8.50 34.87 9.51
N SER A 281 -8.40 35.31 10.77
CA SER A 281 -7.99 36.68 11.14
C SER A 281 -6.59 37.01 10.64
N SER A 282 -5.73 35.99 10.44
CA SER A 282 -4.39 36.15 9.86
C SER A 282 -4.39 36.56 8.39
N LEU A 283 -5.55 36.54 7.72
CA LEU A 283 -5.72 36.96 6.33
C LEU A 283 -6.03 38.45 6.20
N VAL A 284 -6.54 39.11 7.24
CA VAL A 284 -7.00 40.51 7.15
C VAL A 284 -5.91 41.42 6.58
N GLY A 285 -6.26 42.14 5.51
CA GLY A 285 -5.35 43.04 4.80
C GLY A 285 -4.38 42.36 3.83
N LYS A 286 -4.34 41.02 3.73
CA LYS A 286 -3.60 40.30 2.68
C LYS A 286 -4.39 40.34 1.36
N ASN A 287 -3.65 40.25 0.25
CA ASN A 287 -4.23 40.25 -1.09
C ASN A 287 -4.66 38.83 -1.48
N TYR A 288 -5.73 38.72 -2.26
CA TYR A 288 -6.14 37.52 -2.98
C TYR A 288 -6.64 37.89 -4.39
N THR A 289 -6.66 36.92 -5.30
CA THR A 289 -7.10 37.14 -6.68
C THR A 289 -8.35 36.31 -6.98
N CYS A 290 -9.40 36.98 -7.45
CA CYS A 290 -10.60 36.28 -7.93
C CYS A 290 -10.31 35.69 -9.30
N HIS A 291 -10.51 34.38 -9.45
CA HIS A 291 -10.22 33.66 -10.69
C HIS A 291 -11.21 34.01 -11.81
N THR A 292 -12.39 34.51 -11.43
CA THR A 292 -13.48 34.88 -12.34
C THR A 292 -13.21 36.17 -13.12
N ASP A 293 -12.49 37.12 -12.55
CA ASP A 293 -12.24 38.44 -13.16
C ASP A 293 -10.75 38.87 -13.14
N GLY A 294 -9.87 38.09 -12.53
CA GLY A 294 -8.44 38.38 -12.41
C GLY A 294 -8.10 39.55 -11.49
N THR A 295 -9.09 40.10 -10.76
CA THR A 295 -8.89 41.28 -9.91
C THR A 295 -8.21 40.91 -8.60
N SER A 296 -7.28 41.76 -8.16
CA SER A 296 -6.64 41.65 -6.84
C SER A 296 -7.45 42.42 -5.81
N ARG A 297 -7.85 41.74 -4.74
CA ARG A 297 -8.68 42.26 -3.64
C ARG A 297 -8.00 42.01 -2.30
N ARG A 298 -8.48 42.63 -1.22
CA ARG A 298 -7.93 42.45 0.14
C ARG A 298 -8.97 41.83 1.06
N PHE A 299 -8.56 40.85 1.87
CA PHE A 299 -9.45 40.27 2.87
C PHE A 299 -9.85 41.32 3.91
N SER A 300 -11.15 41.38 4.17
CA SER A 300 -11.72 42.28 5.18
C SER A 300 -11.76 41.63 6.56
N SER A 301 -11.92 42.43 7.62
CA SER A 301 -12.21 41.90 8.96
C SER A 301 -13.56 41.17 9.01
N LYS A 302 -14.53 41.59 8.19
CA LYS A 302 -15.83 40.92 8.10
C LYS A 302 -15.70 39.49 7.56
N THR A 303 -14.84 39.28 6.55
CA THR A 303 -14.54 37.94 6.01
C THR A 303 -14.01 37.02 7.10
N ALA A 304 -13.04 37.49 7.88
CA ALA A 304 -12.49 36.71 8.97
C ALA A 304 -13.55 36.37 10.04
N THR A 305 -14.43 37.31 10.39
CA THR A 305 -15.54 37.07 11.32
C THR A 305 -16.52 36.02 10.81
N VAL A 306 -16.99 36.15 9.57
CA VAL A 306 -17.94 35.22 8.94
C VAL A 306 -17.35 33.81 8.91
N VAL A 307 -16.14 33.66 8.37
CA VAL A 307 -15.46 32.35 8.28
C VAL A 307 -15.24 31.74 9.66
N LYS A 308 -14.81 32.54 10.63
CA LYS A 308 -14.56 32.05 11.99
C LYS A 308 -15.85 31.51 12.63
N LYS A 309 -16.98 32.20 12.47
CA LYS A 309 -18.28 31.74 12.98
C LYS A 309 -18.79 30.49 12.25
N ILE A 310 -18.58 30.39 10.95
CA ILE A 310 -18.92 29.20 10.15
C ILE A 310 -18.13 27.98 10.63
N TRP A 311 -16.81 28.10 10.83
CA TRP A 311 -15.96 27.01 11.34
C TRP A 311 -16.24 26.66 12.80
N GLN A 312 -16.63 27.63 13.62
CA GLN A 312 -17.00 27.39 15.02
C GLN A 312 -18.33 26.64 15.16
N GLY A 313 -19.28 26.88 14.25
CA GLY A 313 -20.64 26.39 14.38
C GLY A 313 -21.50 27.24 15.32
N PRO A 314 -22.80 26.89 15.47
CA PRO A 314 -23.73 27.65 16.29
C PRO A 314 -23.40 27.54 17.78
N THR A 315 -23.59 28.65 18.51
CA THR A 315 -23.35 28.74 19.96
C THR A 315 -24.52 29.42 20.66
N ALA A 316 -24.76 29.04 21.92
CA ALA A 316 -25.69 29.75 22.80
C ALA A 316 -25.08 31.08 23.27
N ALA A 317 -25.90 31.97 23.83
CA ALA A 317 -25.47 33.29 24.31
C ALA A 317 -24.35 33.25 25.37
N ASN A 318 -24.23 32.14 26.12
CA ASN A 318 -23.16 31.91 27.09
C ASN A 318 -21.87 31.32 26.50
N GLY A 319 -21.79 31.16 25.16
CA GLY A 319 -20.66 30.57 24.44
C GLY A 319 -20.65 29.05 24.38
N THR A 320 -21.68 28.35 24.89
CA THR A 320 -21.78 26.89 24.77
C THR A 320 -22.01 26.50 23.31
N ALA A 321 -21.22 25.57 22.78
CA ALA A 321 -21.42 25.04 21.43
C ALA A 321 -22.74 24.27 21.36
N LEU A 322 -23.57 24.58 20.36
CA LEU A 322 -24.82 23.87 20.10
C LEU A 322 -24.59 22.73 19.10
N TRP A 323 -23.77 22.96 18.08
CA TRP A 323 -23.29 21.93 17.16
C TRP A 323 -21.96 22.32 16.54
N TYR A 324 -21.39 21.42 15.73
CA TYR A 324 -20.12 21.63 15.05
C TYR A 324 -20.27 22.47 13.77
N GLY A 325 -19.25 23.26 13.44
CA GLY A 325 -19.08 23.88 12.12
C GLY A 325 -18.37 22.96 11.12
N ILE A 326 -18.30 23.37 9.85
CA ILE A 326 -17.47 22.68 8.85
C ILE A 326 -15.99 22.83 9.18
N LEU A 327 -15.18 21.82 8.83
CA LEU A 327 -13.75 21.82 9.15
C LEU A 327 -12.95 22.73 8.18
N PRO A 328 -11.83 23.33 8.62
CA PRO A 328 -10.91 23.99 7.70
C PRO A 328 -10.49 23.04 6.56
N GLY A 329 -10.37 23.57 5.34
CA GLY A 329 -10.14 22.76 4.13
C GLY A 329 -11.41 22.29 3.42
N THR A 330 -12.59 22.56 3.99
CA THR A 330 -13.90 22.24 3.40
C THR A 330 -14.40 23.38 2.51
N ASN A 331 -15.00 23.03 1.37
CA ASN A 331 -15.62 24.02 0.48
C ASN A 331 -16.88 24.63 1.13
N PHE A 332 -17.01 25.95 1.05
CA PHE A 332 -18.15 26.72 1.58
C PHE A 332 -19.38 26.69 0.68
N SER A 333 -19.23 26.44 -0.62
CA SER A 333 -20.25 26.70 -1.66
C SER A 333 -21.57 25.97 -1.48
N SER A 334 -21.61 24.92 -0.65
CA SER A 334 -22.84 24.17 -0.40
C SER A 334 -23.67 24.71 0.75
N LEU A 335 -23.05 25.06 1.89
CA LEU A 335 -23.78 25.58 3.07
C LEU A 335 -23.73 27.10 3.19
N ALA A 336 -22.83 27.76 2.45
CA ALA A 336 -22.75 29.20 2.34
C ALA A 336 -22.72 29.65 0.87
N PRO A 337 -23.68 29.22 0.02
CA PRO A 337 -23.75 29.71 -1.34
C PRO A 337 -24.02 31.22 -1.35
N THR A 338 -23.48 31.89 -2.36
CA THR A 338 -23.65 33.34 -2.53
C THR A 338 -23.88 33.70 -3.99
N GLU A 339 -24.78 34.63 -4.24
CA GLU A 339 -24.98 35.23 -5.55
C GLU A 339 -24.38 36.63 -5.60
N THR A 340 -23.58 36.94 -6.63
CA THR A 340 -23.06 38.28 -6.88
C THR A 340 -23.76 38.90 -8.08
N PHE A 341 -24.50 39.99 -7.84
CA PHE A 341 -25.18 40.75 -8.88
C PHE A 341 -24.22 41.64 -9.68
N THR A 342 -24.66 42.08 -10.86
CA THR A 342 -23.90 42.97 -11.76
C THR A 342 -23.50 44.30 -11.13
N ASN A 343 -24.23 44.76 -10.11
CA ASN A 343 -23.89 45.97 -9.34
C ASN A 343 -22.79 45.74 -8.29
N GLY A 344 -22.23 44.53 -8.20
CA GLY A 344 -21.18 44.14 -7.25
C GLY A 344 -21.68 43.73 -5.86
N THR A 345 -22.99 43.78 -5.60
CA THR A 345 -23.58 43.33 -4.35
C THR A 345 -23.59 41.81 -4.31
N THR A 346 -23.12 41.24 -3.20
CA THR A 346 -23.18 39.80 -2.96
C THR A 346 -24.18 39.52 -1.85
N VAL A 347 -25.10 38.60 -2.09
CA VAL A 347 -26.10 38.15 -1.12
C VAL A 347 -25.86 36.69 -0.77
N ALA A 348 -26.31 36.30 0.42
CA ALA A 348 -26.30 34.91 0.83
C ALA A 348 -27.51 34.19 0.21
N GLU A 349 -27.33 32.94 -0.17
CA GLU A 349 -28.40 32.03 -0.56
C GLU A 349 -28.54 30.93 0.50
N PRO A 350 -29.75 30.48 0.83
CA PRO A 350 -29.93 29.39 1.78
C PRO A 350 -29.59 28.04 1.15
N PHE A 351 -29.25 27.06 2.00
CA PHE A 351 -29.17 25.67 1.57
C PHE A 351 -30.56 25.04 1.71
N ASP A 352 -31.17 24.61 0.59
CA ASP A 352 -32.59 24.23 0.51
C ASP A 352 -33.05 23.23 1.60
N ILE A 353 -32.20 22.27 1.95
CA ILE A 353 -32.57 21.22 2.92
C ILE A 353 -32.75 21.80 4.32
N SER A 354 -31.80 22.62 4.76
CA SER A 354 -31.90 23.26 6.06
C SER A 354 -32.97 24.34 6.03
N ASP A 355 -33.10 25.08 4.93
CA ASP A 355 -34.10 26.14 4.82
C ASP A 355 -35.53 25.61 4.94
N SER A 356 -35.85 24.55 4.19
CA SER A 356 -37.14 23.86 4.30
C SER A 356 -37.35 23.22 5.67
N TRP A 357 -36.31 22.76 6.38
CA TRP A 357 -36.45 22.34 7.78
C TRP A 357 -36.99 23.46 8.66
N PHE A 358 -36.42 24.68 8.54
CA PHE A 358 -36.92 25.83 9.29
C PHE A 358 -38.33 26.23 8.85
N ARG A 359 -38.59 26.39 7.55
CA ARG A 359 -39.90 26.83 7.04
C ARG A 359 -41.00 25.83 7.38
N ASP A 360 -40.82 24.56 7.00
CA ASP A 360 -41.92 23.59 7.00
C ASP A 360 -42.08 22.85 8.34
N PHE A 361 -41.00 22.64 9.10
CA PHE A 361 -41.08 21.86 10.35
C PHE A 361 -41.01 22.72 11.61
N LEU A 362 -40.20 23.78 11.63
CA LEU A 362 -40.07 24.64 12.82
C LEU A 362 -41.10 25.78 12.83
N PHE A 363 -41.13 26.59 11.77
CA PHE A 363 -42.10 27.69 11.62
C PHE A 363 -43.47 27.20 11.14
N LYS A 364 -43.50 26.07 10.42
CA LYS A 364 -44.72 25.45 9.86
C LYS A 364 -45.42 26.39 8.87
N ASP A 365 -44.63 27.20 8.18
CA ASP A 365 -45.02 28.16 7.15
C ASP A 365 -44.02 28.06 5.99
N ALA A 366 -44.47 27.45 4.88
CA ALA A 366 -43.69 27.24 3.68
C ALA A 366 -43.17 28.55 3.04
N ASN A 367 -43.79 29.69 3.34
CA ASN A 367 -43.42 31.00 2.80
C ASN A 367 -42.56 31.83 3.79
N TYR A 368 -42.20 31.28 4.94
CA TYR A 368 -41.44 32.00 5.95
C TYR A 368 -40.07 32.43 5.40
N ASN A 369 -39.72 33.70 5.58
CA ASN A 369 -38.42 34.22 5.18
C ASN A 369 -37.36 33.98 6.28
N THR A 370 -36.55 32.95 6.11
CA THR A 370 -35.50 32.51 7.04
C THR A 370 -34.31 33.47 7.13
N SER A 371 -34.16 34.44 6.22
CA SER A 371 -33.10 35.46 6.33
C SER A 371 -33.25 36.36 7.55
N ASN A 372 -34.46 36.43 8.12
CA ASN A 372 -34.78 37.23 9.30
C ASN A 372 -34.35 36.58 10.62
N ILE A 373 -33.88 35.33 10.63
CA ILE A 373 -33.49 34.62 11.85
C ILE A 373 -32.29 35.31 12.49
N THR A 374 -32.43 35.72 13.75
CA THR A 374 -31.36 36.40 14.51
C THR A 374 -30.52 35.42 15.33
N TYR A 375 -29.30 35.85 15.71
CA TYR A 375 -28.48 35.09 16.66
C TYR A 375 -29.17 34.79 18.00
N SER A 376 -30.07 35.64 18.46
CA SER A 376 -30.83 35.43 19.70
C SER A 376 -31.91 34.35 19.57
N GLU A 377 -32.51 34.21 18.39
CA GLU A 377 -33.59 33.22 18.14
C GLU A 377 -33.04 31.84 17.83
N PHE A 378 -31.88 31.77 17.17
CA PHE A 378 -31.30 30.53 16.67
C PHE A 378 -31.16 29.40 17.71
N PRO A 379 -30.68 29.66 18.95
CA PRO A 379 -30.63 28.61 19.98
C PRO A 379 -32.01 28.05 20.36
N GLY A 380 -33.04 28.90 20.34
CA GLY A 380 -34.43 28.50 20.61
C GLY A 380 -34.99 27.60 19.50
N LEU A 381 -34.63 27.86 18.24
CA LEU A 381 -35.02 27.05 17.09
C LEU A 381 -34.35 25.66 17.09
N ILE A 382 -33.07 25.58 17.48
CA ILE A 382 -32.41 24.28 17.73
C ILE A 382 -33.13 23.54 18.85
N HIS A 383 -33.42 24.22 19.97
CA HIS A 383 -34.15 23.59 21.07
C HIS A 383 -35.54 23.08 20.64
N GLN A 384 -36.28 23.85 19.84
CA GLN A 384 -37.57 23.44 19.29
C GLN A 384 -37.42 22.20 18.40
N SER A 385 -36.39 22.16 17.53
CA SER A 385 -36.06 21.00 16.68
C SER A 385 -35.93 19.72 17.51
N HIS A 386 -35.26 19.79 18.66
CA HIS A 386 -35.16 18.65 19.59
C HIS A 386 -36.50 18.25 20.20
N VAL A 387 -37.20 19.22 20.79
CA VAL A 387 -38.45 18.97 21.52
C VAL A 387 -39.51 18.34 20.62
N GLU A 388 -39.61 18.80 19.38
CA GLU A 388 -40.65 18.34 18.45
C GLU A 388 -40.25 17.05 17.70
N TYR A 389 -38.98 16.84 17.36
CA TYR A 389 -38.59 15.83 16.36
C TYR A 389 -37.56 14.79 16.81
N ASP A 390 -37.04 14.81 18.05
CA ASP A 390 -36.04 13.83 18.51
C ASP A 390 -36.50 12.38 18.39
N SER A 391 -37.78 12.13 18.68
CA SER A 391 -38.37 10.79 18.63
C SER A 391 -38.55 10.24 17.20
N ILE A 392 -38.58 11.09 16.18
CA ILE A 392 -38.85 10.69 14.79
C ILE A 392 -37.58 10.81 13.94
N MET A 393 -36.97 12.00 13.87
CA MET A 393 -35.87 12.29 12.94
C MET A 393 -34.47 12.22 13.55
N GLY A 394 -34.35 12.24 14.88
CA GLY A 394 -33.05 12.35 15.56
C GLY A 394 -32.04 11.28 15.16
N THR A 395 -32.45 10.01 15.03
CA THR A 395 -31.56 8.86 14.69
C THR A 395 -30.27 8.83 15.53
N MET A 396 -30.38 9.15 16.82
CA MET A 396 -29.24 9.45 17.70
C MET A 396 -29.07 8.45 18.84
N ASN A 397 -29.78 7.32 18.83
CA ASN A 397 -29.69 6.30 19.86
C ASN A 397 -28.35 5.56 19.76
N ALA A 398 -27.46 5.80 20.72
CA ALA A 398 -26.14 5.20 20.75
C ALA A 398 -26.12 3.74 21.24
N ASN A 399 -27.23 3.22 21.76
CA ASN A 399 -27.31 1.85 22.23
C ASN A 399 -27.58 0.88 21.06
N LEU A 400 -26.51 0.30 20.53
CA LEU A 400 -26.57 -0.69 19.44
C LEU A 400 -26.47 -2.15 19.94
N SER A 401 -26.74 -2.39 21.23
CA SER A 401 -26.60 -3.74 21.83
C SER A 401 -27.49 -4.79 21.16
N ALA A 402 -28.70 -4.43 20.74
CA ALA A 402 -29.60 -5.35 20.05
C ALA A 402 -29.07 -5.72 18.65
N PHE A 403 -28.51 -4.76 17.91
CA PHE A 403 -27.87 -5.02 16.61
C PHE A 403 -26.64 -5.91 16.75
N LYS A 404 -25.80 -5.65 17.77
CA LYS A 404 -24.68 -6.53 18.11
C LYS A 404 -25.15 -7.94 18.45
N ALA A 405 -26.21 -8.07 19.25
CA ALA A 405 -26.76 -9.37 19.67
C ALA A 405 -27.36 -10.15 18.50
N ALA A 406 -27.93 -9.47 17.50
CA ALA A 406 -28.37 -10.05 16.24
C ALA A 406 -27.21 -10.52 15.34
N GLY A 407 -25.96 -10.19 15.68
CA GLY A 407 -24.77 -10.53 14.91
C GLY A 407 -24.41 -9.53 13.82
N GLY A 408 -25.17 -8.43 13.71
CA GLY A 408 -25.02 -7.42 12.67
C GLY A 408 -23.65 -6.73 12.67
N LYS A 409 -23.16 -6.37 11.48
CA LYS A 409 -21.93 -5.61 11.27
C LYS A 409 -22.20 -4.28 10.58
N ALA A 410 -21.52 -3.21 10.97
CA ALA A 410 -21.69 -1.91 10.36
C ALA A 410 -20.35 -1.25 10.03
N ILE A 411 -20.26 -0.68 8.84
CA ILE A 411 -19.18 0.19 8.41
C ILE A 411 -19.76 1.58 8.15
N THR A 412 -19.25 2.58 8.86
CA THR A 412 -19.44 3.98 8.50
C THR A 412 -18.14 4.50 7.90
N TRP A 413 -18.24 5.25 6.81
CA TRP A 413 -17.14 6.06 6.35
C TRP A 413 -17.61 7.47 5.99
N GLN A 414 -16.77 8.48 6.18
CA GLN A 414 -17.13 9.87 5.87
C GLN A 414 -15.90 10.68 5.47
N GLY A 415 -16.08 11.60 4.53
CA GLY A 415 -15.06 12.58 4.17
C GLY A 415 -14.76 13.56 5.31
N LEU A 416 -13.50 13.91 5.52
CA LEU A 416 -13.12 14.94 6.50
C LEU A 416 -13.33 16.36 5.99
N ALA A 417 -13.47 16.53 4.67
CA ALA A 417 -13.82 17.79 4.02
C ALA A 417 -15.30 17.79 3.58
N ASP A 418 -16.17 17.04 4.27
CA ASP A 418 -17.60 16.96 3.99
C ASP A 418 -18.25 18.33 4.16
N ASN A 419 -18.67 18.87 3.01
CA ASN A 419 -19.23 20.20 2.84
C ASN A 419 -20.74 20.26 3.10
N LEU A 420 -21.37 19.17 3.55
CA LEU A 420 -22.79 19.13 3.89
C LEU A 420 -23.03 18.62 5.31
N ILE A 421 -22.29 17.61 5.76
CA ILE A 421 -22.48 16.99 7.07
C ILE A 421 -21.17 17.06 7.86
N MET A 422 -21.18 17.75 8.99
CA MET A 422 -19.98 17.95 9.80
C MET A 422 -19.47 16.62 10.38
N PRO A 423 -18.25 16.14 10.04
CA PRO A 423 -17.75 14.82 10.44
C PRO A 423 -17.63 14.63 11.96
N ASN A 424 -17.47 15.74 12.70
CA ASN A 424 -17.43 15.75 14.15
C ASN A 424 -18.73 15.21 14.79
N GLY A 425 -19.88 15.35 14.13
CA GLY A 425 -21.14 14.76 14.58
C GLY A 425 -21.10 13.22 14.56
N THR A 426 -20.53 12.65 13.50
CA THR A 426 -20.30 11.20 13.37
C THR A 426 -19.26 10.70 14.38
N MET A 427 -18.17 11.46 14.60
CA MET A 427 -17.19 11.15 15.64
C MET A 427 -17.82 11.15 17.04
N ASN A 428 -18.68 12.13 17.32
CA ASN A 428 -19.42 12.22 18.58
C ASN A 428 -20.33 11.00 18.78
N TYR A 429 -21.13 10.65 17.78
CA TYR A 429 -22.01 9.47 17.85
C TYR A 429 -21.22 8.20 18.11
N PHE A 430 -20.14 7.94 17.35
CA PHE A 430 -19.29 6.78 17.59
C PHE A 430 -18.69 6.78 19.00
N GLY A 431 -18.27 7.95 19.51
CA GLY A 431 -17.82 8.12 20.89
C GLY A 431 -18.87 7.74 21.93
N ARG A 432 -20.13 8.11 21.72
CA ARG A 432 -21.25 7.72 22.58
C ARG A 432 -21.51 6.21 22.54
N VAL A 433 -21.50 5.59 21.34
CA VAL A 433 -21.64 4.13 21.20
C VAL A 433 -20.49 3.41 21.93
N LYS A 434 -19.25 3.86 21.72
CA LYS A 434 -18.05 3.31 22.37
C LYS A 434 -18.09 3.44 23.90
N THR A 435 -18.69 4.50 24.42
CA THR A 435 -18.86 4.70 25.86
C THR A 435 -19.80 3.65 26.46
N LEU A 436 -20.85 3.26 25.73
CA LEU A 436 -21.78 2.21 26.14
C LEU A 436 -21.23 0.79 25.88
N ASP A 437 -20.45 0.61 24.81
CA ASP A 437 -19.79 -0.65 24.47
C ASP A 437 -18.31 -0.43 24.11
N PRO A 438 -17.39 -0.67 25.05
CA PRO A 438 -15.95 -0.53 24.79
C PRO A 438 -15.42 -1.43 23.67
N ASN A 439 -16.15 -2.51 23.34
CA ASN A 439 -15.83 -3.46 22.26
C ASN A 439 -16.60 -3.13 20.96
N VAL A 440 -17.05 -1.89 20.79
CA VAL A 440 -17.84 -1.43 19.62
C VAL A 440 -17.23 -1.88 18.28
N THR A 441 -15.90 -1.88 18.15
CA THR A 441 -15.19 -2.25 16.91
C THR A 441 -15.34 -3.71 16.49
N ASP A 442 -15.91 -4.58 17.35
CA ASP A 442 -16.25 -5.96 17.01
C ASP A 442 -17.50 -6.07 16.13
N PHE A 443 -18.27 -5.00 15.99
CA PHE A 443 -19.47 -4.97 15.16
C PHE A 443 -19.74 -3.64 14.45
N TYR A 444 -19.20 -2.51 14.91
CA TYR A 444 -19.36 -1.20 14.28
C TYR A 444 -17.99 -0.51 14.10
N ARG A 445 -17.58 -0.27 12.85
CA ARG A 445 -16.29 0.33 12.49
C ARG A 445 -16.49 1.63 11.70
N VAL A 446 -15.66 2.63 12.02
CA VAL A 446 -15.73 3.98 11.41
C VAL A 446 -14.40 4.31 10.75
N PHE A 447 -14.45 4.87 9.53
CA PHE A 447 -13.28 5.27 8.74
C PHE A 447 -13.47 6.71 8.24
N PHE A 448 -12.45 7.55 8.39
CA PHE A 448 -12.50 8.93 7.89
C PHE A 448 -11.58 9.09 6.69
N ALA A 449 -12.09 9.70 5.62
CA ALA A 449 -11.40 9.90 4.35
C ALA A 449 -10.88 11.35 4.25
N PRO A 450 -9.55 11.59 4.35
CA PRO A 450 -9.00 12.94 4.31
C PRO A 450 -9.21 13.62 2.95
N GLY A 451 -9.53 14.91 2.92
CA GLY A 451 -9.69 15.67 1.67
C GLY A 451 -10.87 15.24 0.78
N VAL A 452 -11.72 14.32 1.25
CA VAL A 452 -12.94 13.89 0.57
C VAL A 452 -14.12 14.71 1.07
N GLY A 453 -14.97 15.19 0.18
CA GLY A 453 -16.20 15.89 0.54
C GLY A 453 -17.42 14.97 0.65
N HIS A 454 -18.63 15.52 0.58
CA HIS A 454 -19.85 14.77 0.88
C HIS A 454 -20.05 13.58 -0.06
N CYS A 455 -20.19 12.37 0.49
CA CYS A 455 -20.38 11.12 -0.28
C CYS A 455 -19.31 10.81 -1.34
N GLY A 456 -18.11 11.42 -1.24
CA GLY A 456 -17.09 11.31 -2.27
C GLY A 456 -17.05 12.50 -3.24
N GLY A 457 -18.06 13.37 -3.22
CA GLY A 457 -18.13 14.57 -4.03
C GLY A 457 -17.40 15.77 -3.43
N GLY A 458 -17.07 16.77 -4.25
CA GLY A 458 -16.56 18.06 -3.76
C GLY A 458 -15.16 18.05 -3.13
N GLY A 459 -14.38 16.98 -3.27
CA GLY A 459 -13.00 16.86 -2.77
C GLY A 459 -12.12 16.01 -3.69
N SER A 460 -10.83 15.95 -3.40
CA SER A 460 -9.85 15.23 -4.22
C SER A 460 -9.27 13.99 -3.51
N GLY A 461 -9.45 13.88 -2.20
CA GLY A 461 -8.90 12.81 -1.36
C GLY A 461 -9.29 11.38 -1.73
N PRO A 462 -8.68 10.36 -1.08
CA PRO A 462 -8.95 8.96 -1.34
C PRO A 462 -10.33 8.50 -0.86
N ILE A 463 -11.21 8.13 -1.79
CA ILE A 463 -12.54 7.57 -1.54
C ILE A 463 -12.41 6.05 -1.41
N PRO A 464 -13.15 5.36 -0.50
CA PRO A 464 -13.09 3.91 -0.41
C PRO A 464 -13.42 3.20 -1.74
N ASP A 465 -12.62 2.20 -2.10
CA ASP A 465 -12.77 1.48 -3.38
C ASP A 465 -14.08 0.66 -3.43
N ASP A 466 -14.38 -0.10 -2.37
CA ASP A 466 -15.62 -0.89 -2.23
C ASP A 466 -15.90 -1.25 -0.76
N ALA A 467 -16.54 -0.34 -0.03
CA ALA A 467 -16.89 -0.53 1.39
C ALA A 467 -17.88 -1.68 1.62
N LEU A 468 -18.81 -1.92 0.67
CA LEU A 468 -19.77 -3.03 0.77
C LEU A 468 -19.07 -4.38 0.67
N MET A 469 -18.09 -4.53 -0.23
CA MET A 469 -17.31 -5.76 -0.31
C MET A 469 -16.50 -6.01 0.96
N ALA A 470 -15.93 -4.96 1.58
CA ALA A 470 -15.23 -5.07 2.86
C ALA A 470 -16.18 -5.55 3.98
N LEU A 471 -17.40 -4.98 4.03
CA LEU A 471 -18.43 -5.39 4.97
C LEU A 471 -18.88 -6.84 4.76
N ARG A 472 -19.12 -7.24 3.51
CA ARG A 472 -19.50 -8.61 3.16
C ARG A 472 -18.47 -9.62 3.65
N LYS A 473 -17.18 -9.35 3.43
CA LYS A 473 -16.10 -10.20 3.99
C LYS A 473 -16.19 -10.28 5.51
N TRP A 474 -16.54 -9.20 6.19
CA TRP A 474 -16.71 -9.23 7.63
C TRP A 474 -17.88 -10.12 8.08
N VAL A 475 -19.04 -9.94 7.46
CA VAL A 475 -20.26 -10.70 7.78
C VAL A 475 -20.10 -12.17 7.44
N GLU A 476 -19.67 -12.48 6.21
CA GLU A 476 -19.74 -13.85 5.66
C GLU A 476 -18.60 -14.76 6.15
N ASN A 477 -17.45 -14.19 6.54
CA ASN A 477 -16.27 -14.98 6.93
C ASN A 477 -15.47 -14.40 8.11
N GLY A 478 -16.01 -13.43 8.84
CA GLY A 478 -15.35 -12.85 10.02
C GLY A 478 -14.16 -11.95 9.70
N THR A 479 -14.04 -11.44 8.48
CA THR A 479 -12.96 -10.53 8.05
C THR A 479 -13.29 -9.07 8.26
N ALA A 480 -13.15 -8.65 9.51
CA ALA A 480 -13.27 -7.27 9.91
C ALA A 480 -12.16 -6.41 9.27
N PRO A 481 -12.48 -5.30 8.59
CA PRO A 481 -11.48 -4.44 7.94
C PRO A 481 -10.75 -3.59 8.98
N GLU A 482 -9.44 -3.75 9.12
CA GLU A 482 -8.59 -2.84 9.92
C GLU A 482 -8.30 -1.52 9.18
N VAL A 483 -8.44 -1.56 7.85
CA VAL A 483 -8.36 -0.43 6.93
C VAL A 483 -9.39 -0.60 5.82
N LEU A 484 -9.79 0.51 5.19
CA LEU A 484 -10.51 0.51 3.93
C LEU A 484 -9.60 1.01 2.81
N PRO A 485 -9.29 0.21 1.78
CA PRO A 485 -8.61 0.71 0.60
C PRO A 485 -9.37 1.86 -0.04
N GLY A 486 -8.68 2.93 -0.41
CA GLY A 486 -9.26 4.04 -1.14
C GLY A 486 -8.33 4.59 -2.23
N SER A 487 -8.93 5.33 -3.16
CA SER A 487 -8.28 5.89 -4.34
C SER A 487 -8.65 7.36 -4.52
N SER A 488 -7.67 8.21 -4.82
CA SER A 488 -7.86 9.65 -4.97
C SER A 488 -8.49 10.05 -6.31
N GLY A 489 -9.18 11.18 -6.33
CA GLY A 489 -9.62 11.84 -7.57
C GLY A 489 -8.50 12.58 -8.31
N TYR A 490 -7.38 12.89 -7.63
CA TYR A 490 -6.19 13.51 -8.24
C TYR A 490 -5.07 12.49 -8.50
N LYS A 491 -4.04 12.95 -9.22
CA LYS A 491 -2.83 12.19 -9.48
C LYS A 491 -1.65 12.84 -8.77
N ILE A 492 -0.81 12.03 -8.10
CA ILE A 492 0.51 12.43 -7.64
C ILE A 492 1.52 11.88 -8.66
N ASN A 493 2.35 12.76 -9.24
CA ASN A 493 3.32 12.37 -10.28
C ASN A 493 2.70 11.60 -11.46
N GLY A 494 1.47 11.96 -11.86
CA GLY A 494 0.75 11.29 -12.96
C GLY A 494 0.05 9.97 -12.58
N THR A 495 0.17 9.51 -11.33
CA THR A 495 -0.41 8.24 -10.84
C THR A 495 -1.52 8.51 -9.83
N ILE A 496 -2.63 7.77 -9.90
CA ILE A 496 -3.72 7.84 -8.91
C ILE A 496 -3.14 7.44 -7.56
N ARG A 497 -3.39 8.23 -6.52
CA ARG A 497 -2.96 7.88 -5.17
C ARG A 497 -3.89 6.82 -4.63
N HIS A 498 -3.33 5.68 -4.27
CA HIS A 498 -4.00 4.69 -3.44
C HIS A 498 -3.64 4.96 -1.98
N GLN A 499 -4.61 4.89 -1.07
CA GLN A 499 -4.39 5.05 0.37
C GLN A 499 -5.38 4.19 1.14
N ASP A 500 -4.86 3.38 2.05
CA ASP A 500 -5.68 2.68 3.03
C ASP A 500 -6.16 3.67 4.11
N LEU A 501 -7.48 3.82 4.26
CA LEU A 501 -8.13 4.62 5.29
C LEU A 501 -8.10 3.87 6.61
N CYS A 502 -7.60 4.51 7.67
CA CYS A 502 -7.42 3.88 8.97
C CYS A 502 -8.74 3.74 9.75
N LEU A 503 -8.86 2.66 10.52
CA LEU A 503 -9.92 2.50 11.51
C LEU A 503 -9.80 3.59 12.59
N TYR A 504 -10.85 4.41 12.74
CA TYR A 504 -10.88 5.48 13.75
C TYR A 504 -10.71 4.92 15.18
N PRO A 505 -9.87 5.53 16.05
CA PRO A 505 -9.28 6.87 15.96
C PRO A 505 -7.90 6.96 15.31
N LEU A 506 -7.44 5.90 14.63
CA LEU A 506 -6.16 5.97 13.91
C LEU A 506 -6.30 6.91 12.70
N VAL A 507 -5.20 7.60 12.40
CA VAL A 507 -5.08 8.50 11.24
C VAL A 507 -3.89 8.08 10.40
N SER A 508 -3.98 8.30 9.08
CA SER A 508 -2.84 8.08 8.19
C SER A 508 -1.79 9.18 8.41
N LYS A 509 -0.51 8.79 8.42
CA LYS A 509 0.63 9.70 8.49
C LYS A 509 1.67 9.25 7.48
N TYR A 510 2.13 10.16 6.62
CA TYR A 510 3.21 9.86 5.70
C TYR A 510 4.54 9.80 6.47
N SER A 511 5.29 8.72 6.25
CA SER A 511 6.56 8.47 6.92
C SER A 511 7.73 9.30 6.36
N GLY A 512 7.49 10.05 5.28
CA GLY A 512 8.54 10.71 4.49
C GLY A 512 9.26 9.77 3.51
N LYS A 513 8.83 8.51 3.38
CA LYS A 513 9.49 7.46 2.59
C LYS A 513 8.49 6.64 1.78
N GLY A 514 8.93 6.08 0.65
CA GLY A 514 8.09 5.28 -0.25
C GLY A 514 7.46 6.10 -1.39
N ASP A 515 6.71 5.45 -2.26
CA ASP A 515 5.90 6.15 -3.26
C ASP A 515 4.59 6.61 -2.59
N PRO A 516 4.37 7.92 -2.42
CA PRO A 516 3.13 8.42 -1.84
C PRO A 516 1.90 8.07 -2.67
N ALA A 517 2.04 7.68 -3.94
CA ALA A 517 0.95 7.23 -4.81
C ALA A 517 0.59 5.74 -4.63
N ASN A 518 1.48 4.90 -4.09
CA ASN A 518 1.24 3.45 -3.98
C ASN A 518 1.80 2.83 -2.68
N PRO A 519 0.99 2.80 -1.60
CA PRO A 519 1.37 2.20 -0.32
C PRO A 519 1.32 0.66 -0.33
N LYS A 520 0.82 0.00 -1.41
CA LYS A 520 0.57 -1.45 -1.46
C LYS A 520 1.75 -2.30 -1.98
N SER A 521 2.97 -1.78 -2.08
CA SER A 521 4.10 -2.56 -2.64
C SER A 521 4.61 -3.73 -1.74
N ASP A 522 3.89 -4.11 -0.69
CA ASP A 522 4.30 -5.10 0.32
C ASP A 522 4.06 -6.57 -0.08
N LYS A 523 4.61 -7.01 -1.23
CA LYS A 523 5.20 -8.36 -1.24
C LYS A 523 6.59 -8.22 -0.66
N ASN A 524 6.91 -9.02 0.36
CA ASN A 524 8.22 -8.99 1.03
C ASN A 524 9.35 -9.23 0.00
N ARG A 525 9.96 -8.15 -0.52
CA ARG A 525 11.12 -8.25 -1.42
C ARG A 525 12.22 -9.04 -0.71
N THR A 526 12.78 -10.00 -1.43
CA THR A 526 13.90 -10.84 -1.00
C THR A 526 14.85 -11.02 -2.18
N LEU A 527 16.09 -10.62 -1.98
CA LEU A 527 17.18 -10.75 -2.94
C LEU A 527 17.93 -12.07 -2.71
N PHE A 528 18.51 -12.61 -3.77
CA PHE A 528 19.43 -13.74 -3.70
C PHE A 528 20.71 -13.41 -4.47
N GLN A 529 21.84 -13.33 -3.77
CA GLN A 529 23.16 -13.30 -4.41
C GLN A 529 23.47 -14.71 -4.90
N ALA A 530 23.40 -14.90 -6.22
CA ALA A 530 23.37 -16.21 -6.84
C ALA A 530 24.77 -16.77 -7.16
N PHE A 531 25.79 -16.43 -6.39
CA PHE A 531 27.15 -16.93 -6.56
C PHE A 531 27.97 -16.79 -5.26
N GLU A 532 29.06 -17.54 -5.16
CA GLU A 532 30.13 -17.33 -4.18
C GLU A 532 31.50 -17.32 -4.87
N TRP A 533 32.53 -16.84 -4.19
CA TRP A 533 33.82 -16.54 -4.84
C TRP A 533 34.48 -17.74 -5.51
N TYR A 534 34.41 -18.92 -4.89
CA TYR A 534 35.17 -20.12 -5.26
C TYR A 534 34.39 -21.10 -6.16
N LEU A 535 33.26 -20.69 -6.72
CA LEU A 535 32.52 -21.54 -7.65
C LEU A 535 33.45 -21.99 -8.78
N PRO A 536 33.48 -23.30 -9.10
CA PRO A 536 34.43 -23.84 -10.05
C PRO A 536 34.22 -23.21 -11.42
N ALA A 537 35.32 -22.82 -12.05
CA ALA A 537 35.33 -22.58 -13.48
C ALA A 537 35.12 -23.93 -14.21
N PRO A 538 34.64 -23.94 -15.46
CA PRO A 538 34.56 -25.17 -16.25
C PRO A 538 35.91 -25.89 -16.34
N PRO A 539 35.90 -27.24 -16.47
CA PRO A 539 37.12 -28.00 -16.68
C PRO A 539 37.84 -27.53 -17.95
N SER A 540 39.18 -27.59 -17.94
CA SER A 540 40.02 -27.24 -19.10
C SER A 540 39.85 -28.17 -20.29
N ASP A 541 39.19 -29.31 -20.10
CA ASP A 541 38.84 -30.29 -21.12
C ASP A 541 37.36 -30.15 -21.50
N CYS A 542 37.09 -29.61 -22.69
CA CYS A 542 35.74 -29.40 -23.23
C CYS A 542 35.00 -30.71 -23.58
N SER A 543 35.61 -31.89 -23.39
CA SER A 543 34.98 -33.19 -23.66
C SER A 543 34.08 -33.71 -22.53
N LEU A 544 34.12 -33.09 -21.35
CA LEU A 544 33.26 -33.43 -20.21
C LEU A 544 32.03 -32.49 -20.16
N PRO A 545 30.79 -33.00 -20.24
CA PRO A 545 29.61 -32.18 -20.09
C PRO A 545 29.48 -31.70 -18.64
N SER A 546 29.80 -30.42 -18.38
CA SER A 546 29.44 -29.73 -17.14
C SER A 546 28.41 -28.64 -17.45
N ALA A 547 27.25 -28.66 -16.78
CA ALA A 547 26.25 -27.61 -16.89
C ALA A 547 26.86 -26.24 -16.53
N SER A 548 26.46 -25.17 -17.24
CA SER A 548 26.92 -23.82 -16.89
C SER A 548 26.25 -23.31 -15.61
N HIS A 549 26.75 -22.19 -15.08
CA HIS A 549 26.13 -21.57 -13.91
C HIS A 549 24.71 -21.07 -14.25
N TYR A 550 24.51 -20.52 -15.44
CA TYR A 550 23.19 -20.10 -15.90
C TYR A 550 22.22 -21.27 -16.08
N ASP A 551 22.68 -22.43 -16.56
CA ASP A 551 21.84 -23.63 -16.61
C ASP A 551 21.48 -24.12 -15.20
N THR A 552 22.44 -24.09 -14.28
CA THR A 552 22.22 -24.42 -12.86
C THR A 552 21.18 -23.50 -12.24
N LEU A 553 21.30 -22.18 -12.45
CA LEU A 553 20.34 -21.20 -11.97
C LEU A 553 18.96 -21.41 -12.61
N THR A 554 18.91 -21.70 -13.91
CA THR A 554 17.66 -21.99 -14.63
C THR A 554 16.93 -23.19 -14.00
N ALA A 555 17.66 -24.24 -13.65
CA ALA A 555 17.10 -25.41 -12.98
C ALA A 555 16.59 -25.11 -11.55
N LEU A 556 17.17 -24.12 -10.86
CA LEU A 556 16.79 -23.70 -9.50
C LEU A 556 15.66 -22.66 -9.47
N LEU A 557 15.38 -21.95 -10.57
CA LEU A 557 14.39 -20.88 -10.60
C LEU A 557 13.01 -21.27 -10.05
N PRO A 558 12.42 -22.44 -10.38
CA PRO A 558 11.14 -22.85 -9.80
C PRO A 558 11.19 -22.91 -8.27
N HIS A 559 12.29 -23.42 -7.70
CA HIS A 559 12.47 -23.51 -6.24
C HIS A 559 12.65 -22.13 -5.61
N LEU A 560 13.46 -21.27 -6.23
CA LEU A 560 13.69 -19.91 -5.73
C LEU A 560 12.39 -19.08 -5.74
N SER A 561 11.58 -19.19 -6.80
CA SER A 561 10.26 -18.53 -6.90
C SER A 561 9.30 -19.06 -5.84
N ALA A 562 9.24 -20.38 -5.66
CA ALA A 562 8.42 -21.02 -4.65
C ALA A 562 8.76 -20.55 -3.22
N LEU A 563 10.04 -20.36 -2.91
CA LEU A 563 10.53 -19.83 -1.63
C LEU A 563 10.25 -18.33 -1.43
N GLY A 564 9.97 -17.59 -2.50
CA GLY A 564 9.72 -16.15 -2.44
C GLY A 564 10.94 -15.28 -2.70
N ILE A 565 11.98 -15.83 -3.34
CA ILE A 565 13.00 -15.00 -3.97
C ILE A 565 12.32 -14.20 -5.07
N SER A 566 12.40 -12.88 -4.95
CA SER A 566 11.79 -11.95 -5.89
C SER A 566 12.81 -11.36 -6.86
N HIS A 567 14.08 -11.29 -6.42
CA HIS A 567 15.16 -10.68 -7.20
C HIS A 567 16.41 -11.56 -7.10
N ILE A 568 17.09 -11.78 -8.22
CA ILE A 568 18.36 -12.52 -8.27
C ILE A 568 19.47 -11.57 -8.71
N TRP A 569 20.46 -11.37 -7.85
CA TRP A 569 21.72 -10.73 -8.20
C TRP A 569 22.67 -11.79 -8.78
N ILE A 570 22.89 -11.70 -10.09
CA ILE A 570 23.85 -12.55 -10.81
C ILE A 570 25.27 -11.95 -10.75
N PRO A 571 26.34 -12.77 -10.82
CA PRO A 571 27.70 -12.22 -10.92
C PRO A 571 27.90 -11.43 -12.23
N PRO A 572 28.99 -10.65 -12.37
CA PRO A 572 29.24 -9.89 -13.59
C PRO A 572 29.32 -10.82 -14.81
N GLY A 573 28.37 -10.67 -15.74
CA GLY A 573 28.17 -11.57 -16.87
C GLY A 573 28.92 -11.18 -18.15
N CYS A 574 29.76 -10.15 -18.09
CA CYS A 574 30.55 -9.66 -19.20
C CYS A 574 31.96 -10.30 -19.25
N LYS A 575 32.63 -10.22 -20.41
CA LYS A 575 33.98 -10.76 -20.61
C LYS A 575 35.01 -10.01 -19.76
N ALA A 576 35.76 -10.76 -18.98
CA ALA A 576 36.79 -10.28 -18.06
C ALA A 576 38.20 -10.72 -18.50
N THR A 577 39.19 -10.62 -17.61
CA THR A 577 40.60 -10.90 -17.94
C THR A 577 40.86 -12.33 -18.43
N SER A 578 40.03 -13.29 -18.04
CA SER A 578 40.07 -14.68 -18.49
C SER A 578 38.71 -15.37 -18.33
N VAL A 579 38.56 -16.59 -18.88
CA VAL A 579 37.38 -17.46 -18.67
C VAL A 579 37.26 -17.99 -17.23
N HIS A 580 38.28 -17.77 -16.39
CA HIS A 580 38.28 -18.16 -14.97
C HIS A 580 38.02 -16.97 -14.03
N ASP A 581 37.99 -15.74 -14.55
CA ASP A 581 37.77 -14.53 -13.77
C ASP A 581 36.30 -14.47 -13.28
N ASN A 582 36.10 -13.98 -12.06
CA ASN A 582 34.75 -13.83 -11.49
C ASN A 582 33.92 -12.72 -12.16
N GLY A 583 34.57 -11.86 -12.94
CA GLY A 583 33.91 -10.80 -13.72
C GLY A 583 34.33 -9.38 -13.30
N TYR A 584 34.95 -9.23 -12.13
CA TYR A 584 35.40 -7.93 -11.62
C TYR A 584 36.61 -7.38 -12.39
N GLY A 585 37.43 -8.24 -13.01
CA GLY A 585 38.47 -7.81 -13.94
C GLY A 585 37.91 -7.47 -15.34
N ILE A 586 36.96 -6.54 -15.43
CA ILE A 586 36.14 -6.34 -16.63
C ILE A 586 36.97 -5.89 -17.84
N TYR A 587 36.89 -6.63 -18.95
CA TYR A 587 37.55 -6.29 -20.22
C TYR A 587 36.58 -5.58 -21.17
N ASP A 588 35.42 -6.19 -21.45
CA ASP A 588 34.46 -5.68 -22.44
C ASP A 588 33.00 -5.81 -21.95
N LEU A 589 32.36 -4.67 -21.69
CA LEU A 589 30.98 -4.60 -21.20
C LEU A 589 29.96 -5.15 -22.23
N TRP A 590 30.30 -5.11 -23.51
CA TRP A 590 29.42 -5.49 -24.61
C TRP A 590 29.53 -6.98 -25.01
N ASP A 591 30.43 -7.75 -24.38
CA ASP A 591 30.61 -9.18 -24.63
C ASP A 591 30.09 -10.01 -23.46
N LEU A 592 28.91 -10.63 -23.63
CA LEU A 592 28.25 -11.46 -22.62
C LEU A 592 28.68 -12.94 -22.69
N GLY A 593 29.89 -13.21 -23.19
CA GLY A 593 30.35 -14.57 -23.51
C GLY A 593 29.91 -15.04 -24.90
N GLU A 594 29.92 -14.11 -25.86
CA GLU A 594 29.53 -14.31 -27.26
C GLU A 594 30.74 -14.38 -28.20
N PHE A 595 31.81 -13.63 -27.91
CA PHE A 595 32.97 -13.49 -28.79
C PHE A 595 34.20 -14.23 -28.26
N ASP A 596 35.11 -14.60 -29.16
CA ASP A 596 36.36 -15.26 -28.78
C ASP A 596 37.16 -14.39 -27.80
N ALA A 597 37.55 -14.99 -26.68
CA ALA A 597 38.35 -14.33 -25.66
C ALA A 597 39.76 -14.03 -26.17
N LYS A 598 40.37 -12.98 -25.63
CA LYS A 598 41.77 -12.65 -25.85
C LYS A 598 42.65 -13.76 -25.25
N ASN A 599 43.42 -14.47 -26.08
CA ASN A 599 44.33 -15.52 -25.61
C ASN A 599 45.79 -15.08 -25.73
N SER A 600 46.54 -15.27 -24.65
CA SER A 600 47.99 -15.09 -24.53
C SER A 600 48.74 -16.21 -25.25
N GLY A 601 48.49 -16.37 -26.56
CA GLY A 601 49.24 -17.28 -27.44
C GLY A 601 48.85 -18.76 -27.38
N LYS A 602 47.68 -19.13 -26.83
CA LYS A 602 47.13 -20.50 -26.87
C LYS A 602 45.85 -20.56 -27.74
N PRO A 603 45.45 -21.73 -28.30
CA PRO A 603 44.19 -21.85 -29.02
C PRO A 603 42.99 -21.54 -28.12
N VAL A 604 42.03 -20.74 -28.62
CA VAL A 604 40.78 -20.39 -27.92
C VAL A 604 39.88 -21.62 -27.90
N LEU A 605 39.45 -22.06 -26.70
CA LEU A 605 38.60 -23.25 -26.54
C LEU A 605 37.09 -22.92 -26.46
N SER A 606 36.69 -21.67 -26.16
CA SER A 606 35.26 -21.27 -26.10
C SER A 606 35.06 -19.74 -25.92
N PRO A 607 34.01 -19.13 -26.52
CA PRO A 607 33.68 -17.70 -26.35
C PRO A 607 33.04 -17.31 -24.99
N ARG A 608 32.76 -18.29 -24.13
CA ARG A 608 32.04 -18.11 -22.85
C ARG A 608 32.71 -17.18 -21.83
N THR A 609 31.93 -16.74 -20.83
CA THR A 609 32.46 -16.26 -19.55
C THR A 609 32.68 -17.44 -18.58
N LYS A 610 33.16 -17.16 -17.36
CA LYS A 610 33.16 -18.16 -16.27
C LYS A 610 31.79 -18.79 -16.09
N TRP A 611 30.75 -17.96 -16.14
CA TRP A 611 29.37 -18.32 -15.79
C TRP A 611 28.63 -19.07 -16.89
N GLY A 612 28.93 -18.80 -18.16
CA GLY A 612 28.31 -19.49 -19.30
C GLY A 612 28.35 -18.67 -20.59
N HIS A 613 27.57 -19.12 -21.57
CA HIS A 613 27.36 -18.44 -22.85
C HIS A 613 26.22 -17.44 -22.79
N LYS A 614 26.24 -16.42 -23.66
CA LYS A 614 25.14 -15.43 -23.79
C LYS A 614 23.77 -16.08 -23.98
N ALA A 615 23.67 -17.11 -24.82
CA ALA A 615 22.41 -17.80 -25.09
C ALA A 615 21.84 -18.52 -23.84
N GLU A 616 22.70 -18.98 -22.92
CA GLU A 616 22.28 -19.58 -21.65
C GLU A 616 21.78 -18.50 -20.68
N LEU A 617 22.47 -17.36 -20.61
CA LEU A 617 22.05 -16.18 -19.85
C LEU A 617 20.68 -15.66 -20.31
N GLU A 618 20.46 -15.52 -21.62
CA GLU A 618 19.17 -15.07 -22.17
C GLU A 618 18.03 -16.04 -21.82
N ARG A 619 18.28 -17.36 -21.90
CA ARG A 619 17.30 -18.38 -21.47
C ARG A 619 17.01 -18.30 -19.98
N PHE A 620 18.04 -18.13 -19.15
CA PHE A 620 17.89 -17.95 -17.70
C PHE A 620 17.02 -16.72 -17.39
N CYS A 621 17.34 -15.55 -17.95
CA CYS A 621 16.58 -14.32 -17.73
C CYS A 621 15.13 -14.45 -18.22
N ALA A 622 14.91 -15.04 -19.39
CA ALA A 622 13.57 -15.29 -19.91
C ALA A 622 12.76 -16.19 -18.96
N LYS A 623 13.38 -17.26 -18.43
CA LYS A 623 12.72 -18.16 -17.49
C LYS A 623 12.45 -17.51 -16.13
N ALA A 624 13.35 -16.66 -15.65
CA ALA A 624 13.17 -15.92 -14.41
C ALA A 624 11.95 -15.01 -14.50
N ARG A 625 11.80 -14.30 -15.62
CA ARG A 625 10.64 -13.45 -15.92
C ARG A 625 9.33 -14.22 -15.95
N GLU A 626 9.29 -15.40 -16.57
CA GLU A 626 8.08 -16.27 -16.55
C GLU A 626 7.64 -16.62 -15.13
N LEU A 627 8.58 -16.70 -14.19
CA LEU A 627 8.36 -17.05 -12.79
C LEU A 627 8.23 -15.83 -11.87
N GLY A 628 8.18 -14.61 -12.45
CA GLY A 628 8.04 -13.36 -11.71
C GLY A 628 9.26 -13.00 -10.85
N ILE A 629 10.46 -13.42 -11.27
CA ILE A 629 11.72 -13.08 -10.63
C ILE A 629 12.45 -12.03 -11.45
N ASP A 630 12.78 -10.92 -10.82
CA ASP A 630 13.56 -9.84 -11.40
C ASP A 630 15.07 -10.16 -11.35
N ILE A 631 15.79 -9.87 -12.44
CA ILE A 631 17.25 -10.03 -12.48
C ILE A 631 17.93 -8.69 -12.20
N LEU A 632 18.86 -8.71 -11.25
CA LEU A 632 19.77 -7.61 -10.93
C LEU A 632 21.13 -7.88 -11.56
N TRP A 633 21.52 -7.01 -12.50
CA TRP A 633 22.81 -7.09 -13.16
C TRP A 633 23.93 -6.51 -12.31
N ASP A 634 25.05 -7.22 -12.18
CA ASP A 634 26.26 -6.69 -11.51
C ASP A 634 27.06 -5.80 -12.47
N ALA A 635 27.03 -4.50 -12.21
CA ALA A 635 27.64 -3.47 -13.04
C ALA A 635 29.00 -3.03 -12.47
N VAL A 636 30.07 -3.55 -13.09
CA VAL A 636 31.46 -3.18 -12.81
C VAL A 636 31.87 -2.01 -13.69
N LEU A 637 31.74 -0.79 -13.15
CA LEU A 637 31.88 0.46 -13.91
C LEU A 637 33.08 1.32 -13.50
N ASN A 638 33.88 0.87 -12.53
CA ASN A 638 35.02 1.65 -12.04
C ASN A 638 36.20 1.66 -13.03
N HIS A 639 36.56 0.49 -13.55
CA HIS A 639 37.83 0.30 -14.25
C HIS A 639 37.68 -0.63 -15.47
N LYS A 640 38.76 -0.80 -16.24
CA LYS A 640 38.89 -1.83 -17.28
C LYS A 640 40.24 -2.55 -17.16
N ALA A 641 40.26 -3.85 -17.45
CA ALA A 641 41.41 -4.74 -17.29
C ALA A 641 41.75 -5.52 -18.57
N SER A 642 42.98 -6.01 -18.68
CA SER A 642 43.50 -6.79 -19.83
C SER A 642 43.46 -6.09 -21.22
N PRO A 643 43.90 -4.81 -21.34
CA PRO A 643 43.91 -4.05 -22.60
C PRO A 643 44.72 -4.71 -23.71
N ASP A 644 44.28 -4.55 -24.95
CA ASP A 644 44.87 -5.14 -26.17
C ASP A 644 46.30 -4.71 -26.46
N GLY A 645 46.70 -3.54 -25.97
CA GLY A 645 48.08 -3.09 -26.09
C GLY A 645 48.45 -2.00 -25.10
N LYS A 646 49.73 -1.65 -25.16
CA LYS A 646 50.28 -0.48 -24.49
C LYS A 646 50.24 0.74 -25.41
N GLU A 647 50.31 1.92 -24.83
CA GLU A 647 50.49 3.18 -25.56
C GLU A 647 51.24 4.20 -24.70
N ALA A 648 51.80 5.22 -25.35
CA ALA A 648 52.40 6.35 -24.65
C ALA A 648 51.30 7.23 -24.05
N SER A 649 51.48 7.62 -22.80
CA SER A 649 50.60 8.54 -22.09
C SER A 649 51.41 9.48 -21.21
N TRP A 650 50.75 10.47 -20.61
CA TRP A 650 51.40 11.42 -19.71
C TRP A 650 50.75 11.36 -18.34
N GLY A 651 51.55 11.44 -17.28
CA GLY A 651 51.03 11.35 -15.92
C GLY A 651 51.99 11.83 -14.85
N VAL A 652 51.49 11.86 -13.62
CA VAL A 652 52.25 12.07 -12.40
C VAL A 652 52.06 10.88 -11.47
N LYS A 653 53.14 10.46 -10.79
CA LYS A 653 53.03 9.51 -9.69
C LYS A 653 52.45 10.24 -8.47
N VAL A 654 51.47 9.65 -7.79
CA VAL A 654 50.83 10.21 -6.60
C VAL A 654 51.12 9.37 -5.36
N ASP A 655 50.96 9.96 -4.17
CA ASP A 655 51.12 9.25 -2.90
C ASP A 655 49.98 8.24 -2.71
N PRO A 656 50.27 6.94 -2.48
CA PRO A 656 49.24 5.94 -2.22
C PRO A 656 48.48 6.14 -0.90
N HIS A 657 48.90 7.03 0.00
CA HIS A 657 48.16 7.37 1.23
C HIS A 657 47.42 8.70 1.14
N ASP A 658 47.69 9.51 0.10
CA ASP A 658 47.00 10.76 -0.19
C ASP A 658 47.09 11.09 -1.68
N ARG A 659 46.09 10.66 -2.46
CA ARG A 659 46.16 10.65 -3.93
C ARG A 659 46.05 12.05 -4.52
N THR A 660 45.76 13.05 -3.69
CA THR A 660 45.78 14.47 -4.07
C THR A 660 47.21 15.00 -4.19
N LYS A 661 48.20 14.31 -3.63
CA LYS A 661 49.61 14.73 -3.63
C LYS A 661 50.41 14.06 -4.75
N ALA A 662 50.83 14.84 -5.73
CA ALA A 662 51.82 14.40 -6.70
C ALA A 662 53.21 14.30 -6.06
N ILE A 663 53.86 13.15 -6.20
CA ILE A 663 55.22 12.86 -5.70
C ILE A 663 56.25 12.79 -6.83
N SER A 664 55.83 13.06 -8.07
CA SER A 664 56.72 13.27 -9.21
C SER A 664 56.31 14.50 -10.02
N LYS A 665 57.26 15.04 -10.79
CA LYS A 665 56.92 15.93 -11.91
C LYS A 665 56.17 15.13 -13.00
N PRO A 666 55.40 15.77 -13.89
CA PRO A 666 54.86 15.12 -15.08
C PRO A 666 55.94 14.47 -15.94
N TYR A 667 55.70 13.24 -16.42
CA TYR A 667 56.55 12.57 -17.40
C TYR A 667 55.74 11.61 -18.28
N GLU A 668 56.34 11.22 -19.41
CA GLU A 668 55.75 10.25 -20.32
C GLU A 668 55.85 8.83 -19.76
N LEU A 669 54.71 8.13 -19.72
CA LEU A 669 54.51 6.77 -19.26
C LEU A 669 54.28 5.82 -20.46
N GLU A 670 54.48 4.52 -20.25
CA GLU A 670 53.93 3.49 -21.15
C GLU A 670 52.85 2.69 -20.42
N THR A 671 51.59 2.89 -20.79
CA THR A 671 50.43 2.40 -20.03
C THR A 671 49.60 1.38 -20.79
N TRP A 672 49.05 0.43 -20.03
CA TRP A 672 48.09 -0.56 -20.50
C TRP A 672 46.70 0.08 -20.55
N THR A 673 46.38 0.75 -21.65
CA THR A 673 45.12 1.52 -21.81
C THR A 673 44.46 1.39 -23.18
N LYS A 674 45.07 0.63 -24.11
CA LYS A 674 44.55 0.48 -25.48
C LYS A 674 43.58 -0.70 -25.56
N PHE A 675 42.28 -0.44 -25.68
CA PHE A 675 41.24 -1.46 -25.88
C PHE A 675 40.63 -1.33 -27.28
N THR A 676 40.84 -2.36 -28.10
CA THR A 676 40.39 -2.45 -29.48
C THR A 676 39.28 -3.47 -29.70
N PHE A 677 39.06 -4.40 -28.77
CA PHE A 677 37.99 -5.42 -28.81
C PHE A 677 37.96 -6.21 -30.13
N PRO A 678 39.06 -6.87 -30.55
CA PRO A 678 39.18 -7.46 -31.88
C PRO A 678 38.14 -8.55 -32.15
N GLY A 679 37.77 -9.36 -31.14
CA GLY A 679 36.78 -10.42 -31.29
C GLY A 679 35.35 -9.91 -31.53
N ARG A 680 34.97 -8.78 -30.91
CA ARG A 680 33.65 -8.15 -31.08
C ARG A 680 33.59 -7.23 -32.30
N GLY A 681 34.72 -6.63 -32.69
CA GLY A 681 34.76 -5.62 -33.75
C GLY A 681 33.98 -4.37 -33.35
N THR A 682 32.95 -4.02 -34.12
CA THR A 682 32.05 -2.88 -33.85
C THR A 682 30.63 -3.31 -33.51
N LYS A 683 30.40 -4.61 -33.28
CA LYS A 683 29.06 -5.12 -32.92
C LYS A 683 28.65 -4.53 -31.56
N TYR A 684 27.42 -4.04 -31.48
CA TYR A 684 26.78 -3.32 -30.37
C TYR A 684 27.34 -1.91 -30.07
N SER A 685 28.66 -1.74 -30.05
CA SER A 685 29.33 -0.44 -29.88
C SER A 685 30.63 -0.36 -30.68
N ASP A 686 30.88 0.78 -31.32
CA ASP A 686 32.13 1.06 -32.02
C ASP A 686 33.21 1.67 -31.11
N MET A 687 32.88 1.95 -29.84
CA MET A 687 33.78 2.58 -28.87
C MET A 687 35.08 1.80 -28.71
N LYS A 688 36.20 2.51 -28.84
CA LYS A 688 37.56 2.04 -28.57
C LYS A 688 38.15 2.87 -27.43
N TYR A 689 38.83 2.22 -26.49
CA TYR A 689 39.45 2.93 -25.37
C TYR A 689 40.94 3.16 -25.62
N ASN A 690 41.40 4.36 -25.25
CA ASN A 690 42.80 4.73 -25.19
C ASN A 690 43.04 5.49 -23.89
N TRP A 691 44.28 5.85 -23.60
CA TRP A 691 44.69 6.48 -22.35
C TRP A 691 43.87 7.71 -21.99
N LYS A 692 43.29 8.45 -22.95
CA LYS A 692 42.44 9.64 -22.71
C LYS A 692 41.14 9.32 -21.96
N HIS A 693 40.68 8.08 -21.99
CA HIS A 693 39.44 7.66 -21.35
C HIS A 693 39.59 7.20 -19.89
N PHE A 694 40.81 7.28 -19.32
CA PHE A 694 41.11 6.77 -17.97
C PHE A 694 41.69 7.84 -17.04
N SER A 695 41.27 7.92 -15.78
CA SER A 695 41.84 8.88 -14.82
C SER A 695 43.25 8.47 -14.35
N GLY A 696 43.53 7.16 -14.25
CA GLY A 696 44.77 6.65 -13.67
C GLY A 696 45.05 5.17 -13.97
N VAL A 697 46.29 4.75 -13.65
CA VAL A 697 46.79 3.36 -13.73
C VAL A 697 47.75 3.07 -12.56
N ASP A 698 48.08 1.79 -12.32
CA ASP A 698 48.97 1.33 -11.24
C ASP A 698 50.36 0.86 -11.70
N TYR A 699 50.65 0.95 -12.99
CA TYR A 699 51.89 0.41 -13.56
C TYR A 699 52.39 1.21 -14.77
N ASP A 700 53.64 1.68 -14.68
CA ASP A 700 54.39 2.20 -15.83
C ASP A 700 55.27 1.09 -16.43
N SER A 701 54.91 0.63 -17.61
CA SER A 701 55.65 -0.42 -18.31
C SER A 701 57.04 0.01 -18.77
N ARG A 702 57.25 1.32 -19.00
CA ARG A 702 58.52 1.85 -19.49
C ARG A 702 59.59 1.75 -18.41
N LYS A 703 59.24 2.15 -17.18
CA LYS A 703 60.13 2.10 -16.01
C LYS A 703 60.01 0.83 -15.19
N LYS A 704 59.02 -0.04 -15.49
CA LYS A 704 58.66 -1.21 -14.67
C LYS A 704 58.36 -0.82 -13.23
N ASP A 705 57.66 0.31 -13.08
CA ASP A 705 57.40 0.92 -11.78
C ASP A 705 55.96 0.67 -11.35
N HIS A 706 55.79 0.12 -10.16
CA HIS A 706 54.50 -0.04 -9.50
C HIS A 706 54.19 1.20 -8.65
N GLY A 707 52.99 1.72 -8.78
CA GLY A 707 52.49 2.85 -7.99
C GLY A 707 51.30 3.51 -8.67
N ILE A 708 50.69 4.48 -8.01
CA ILE A 708 49.48 5.12 -8.57
C ILE A 708 49.91 6.29 -9.46
N PHE A 709 49.50 6.24 -10.73
CA PHE A 709 49.79 7.27 -11.71
C PHE A 709 48.50 7.96 -12.14
N LYS A 710 48.38 9.26 -11.86
CA LYS A 710 47.31 10.11 -12.39
C LYS A 710 47.65 10.52 -13.81
N LEU A 711 46.79 10.20 -14.77
CA LEU A 711 46.99 10.57 -16.17
C LEU A 711 46.60 12.04 -16.36
N ILE A 712 47.43 12.78 -17.10
CA ILE A 712 47.27 14.22 -17.35
C ILE A 712 47.47 14.52 -18.84
N GLY A 713 46.87 15.59 -19.34
CA GLY A 713 47.06 16.06 -20.71
C GLY A 713 45.82 16.75 -21.28
N GLU A 714 45.90 17.16 -22.54
CA GLU A 714 44.79 17.80 -23.24
C GLU A 714 43.59 16.84 -23.39
N GLY A 715 42.38 17.31 -23.04
CA GLY A 715 41.16 16.51 -23.05
C GLY A 715 40.97 15.63 -21.80
N LYS A 716 41.86 15.73 -20.81
CA LYS A 716 41.70 15.13 -19.48
C LYS A 716 41.00 16.07 -18.51
N ARG A 717 40.30 15.48 -17.53
CA ARG A 717 39.97 16.17 -16.28
C ARG A 717 41.23 16.70 -15.59
N SER A 718 41.10 17.83 -14.90
CA SER A 718 42.23 18.50 -14.22
C SER A 718 42.75 17.74 -12.99
N ASP A 719 41.88 16.98 -12.33
CA ASP A 719 42.19 16.17 -11.15
C ASP A 719 41.20 14.99 -11.05
N TRP A 720 41.36 14.09 -10.08
CA TRP A 720 40.44 12.97 -9.77
C TRP A 720 38.96 13.39 -9.60
N ALA A 721 38.03 12.42 -9.57
CA ALA A 721 36.63 12.65 -9.21
C ALA A 721 36.50 13.41 -7.88
N PRO A 722 35.85 14.59 -7.84
CA PRO A 722 35.78 15.37 -6.60
C PRO A 722 34.76 14.83 -5.59
N ASP A 723 33.85 13.96 -6.03
CA ASP A 723 32.69 13.48 -5.28
C ASP A 723 32.70 11.95 -5.08
N VAL A 724 33.87 11.41 -4.75
CA VAL A 724 34.13 10.01 -4.32
C VAL A 724 34.45 9.94 -2.83
N SER A 725 34.75 8.75 -2.30
CA SER A 725 35.26 8.61 -0.92
C SER A 725 36.52 9.47 -0.70
N LYS A 726 36.62 10.08 0.48
CA LYS A 726 37.76 10.89 0.90
C LYS A 726 38.85 10.08 1.59
N GLU A 727 38.65 8.77 1.74
CA GLU A 727 39.70 7.86 2.16
C GLU A 727 40.94 8.06 1.30
N LEU A 728 42.11 8.09 1.93
CA LEU A 728 43.40 8.23 1.24
C LEU A 728 43.46 9.53 0.41
N GLY A 729 42.81 10.59 0.91
CA GLY A 729 42.68 11.91 0.29
C GLY A 729 41.60 11.97 -0.78
N ASN A 730 41.68 11.06 -1.75
CA ASN A 730 40.71 10.86 -2.81
C ASN A 730 40.77 9.39 -3.26
N TYR A 731 39.63 8.71 -3.26
CA TYR A 731 39.57 7.28 -3.57
C TYR A 731 38.97 6.93 -4.94
N ASP A 732 39.11 7.81 -5.94
CA ASP A 732 38.75 7.53 -7.34
C ASP A 732 39.51 6.29 -7.84
N TYR A 733 40.84 6.33 -7.79
CA TYR A 733 41.66 5.20 -8.21
C TYR A 733 41.56 4.00 -7.25
N LEU A 734 41.08 2.87 -7.76
CA LEU A 734 41.08 1.57 -7.06
C LEU A 734 42.11 0.58 -7.65
N MET A 735 41.97 0.21 -8.93
CA MET A 735 42.80 -0.81 -9.60
C MET A 735 42.71 -0.73 -11.13
N PHE A 736 43.63 -1.40 -11.83
CA PHE A 736 43.70 -1.49 -13.29
C PHE A 736 43.71 -0.11 -13.98
N ALA A 737 43.03 0.05 -15.13
CA ALA A 737 42.84 1.32 -15.80
C ALA A 737 41.51 1.94 -15.33
N ASP A 738 41.60 2.98 -14.52
CA ASP A 738 40.48 3.63 -13.84
C ASP A 738 39.72 4.55 -14.80
N LEU A 739 38.41 4.38 -14.96
CA LEU A 739 37.63 5.08 -16.00
C LEU A 739 37.43 6.57 -15.67
N ASP A 740 37.54 7.43 -16.68
CA ASP A 740 37.18 8.82 -16.54
C ASP A 740 35.69 9.04 -16.91
N HIS A 741 34.79 8.97 -15.92
CA HIS A 741 33.35 9.21 -16.10
C HIS A 741 32.97 10.66 -16.38
N SER A 742 33.94 11.58 -16.46
CA SER A 742 33.69 12.94 -16.97
C SER A 742 33.87 13.01 -18.49
N HIS A 743 34.59 12.06 -19.10
CA HIS A 743 34.83 12.04 -20.53
C HIS A 743 33.55 11.70 -21.31
N PRO A 744 33.07 12.55 -22.24
CA PRO A 744 31.77 12.38 -22.89
C PRO A 744 31.61 11.02 -23.59
N ALA A 745 32.62 10.54 -24.30
CA ALA A 745 32.56 9.24 -24.98
C ALA A 745 32.41 8.06 -24.01
N VAL A 746 33.04 8.12 -22.84
CA VAL A 746 32.94 7.08 -21.81
C VAL A 746 31.54 7.06 -21.22
N ARG A 747 31.01 8.24 -20.86
CA ARG A 747 29.65 8.38 -20.34
C ARG A 747 28.61 7.85 -21.31
N THR A 748 28.69 8.26 -22.57
CA THR A 748 27.75 7.85 -23.61
C THR A 748 27.79 6.33 -23.83
N ASP A 749 28.98 5.73 -23.89
CA ASP A 749 29.10 4.27 -24.08
C ASP A 749 28.49 3.50 -22.90
N ILE A 750 28.74 3.91 -21.66
CA ILE A 750 28.17 3.26 -20.48
C ILE A 750 26.64 3.44 -20.42
N PHE A 751 26.13 4.63 -20.76
CA PHE A 751 24.69 4.89 -20.77
C PHE A 751 23.97 4.05 -21.83
N ASN A 752 24.56 3.97 -23.02
CA ASN A 752 24.05 3.12 -24.10
C ASN A 752 24.11 1.64 -23.73
N TRP A 753 25.20 1.20 -23.11
CA TRP A 753 25.34 -0.16 -22.61
C TRP A 753 24.27 -0.49 -21.57
N GLY A 754 24.04 0.40 -20.60
CA GLY A 754 23.04 0.21 -19.56
C GLY A 754 21.62 0.06 -20.12
N THR A 755 21.25 0.90 -21.09
CA THR A 755 19.97 0.77 -21.81
C THR A 755 19.91 -0.55 -22.58
N TRP A 756 20.95 -0.84 -23.38
CA TRP A 756 21.01 -2.03 -24.22
C TRP A 756 20.85 -3.33 -23.41
N ILE A 757 21.59 -3.48 -22.32
CA ILE A 757 21.55 -4.71 -21.53
C ILE A 757 20.22 -4.86 -20.77
N THR A 758 19.66 -3.74 -20.31
CA THR A 758 18.34 -3.72 -19.67
C THR A 758 17.26 -4.21 -20.62
N GLU A 759 17.26 -3.71 -21.86
CA GLU A 759 16.29 -4.11 -22.88
C GLU A 759 16.52 -5.54 -23.39
N LEU A 760 17.78 -5.92 -23.61
CA LEU A 760 18.13 -7.25 -24.10
C LEU A 760 17.68 -8.35 -23.14
N LEU A 761 17.92 -8.16 -21.84
CA LEU A 761 17.67 -9.19 -20.82
C LEU A 761 16.39 -8.96 -20.01
N ASN A 762 15.70 -7.84 -20.23
CA ASN A 762 14.55 -7.41 -19.44
C ASN A 762 14.89 -7.38 -17.93
N LEU A 763 15.92 -6.62 -17.58
CA LEU A 763 16.41 -6.53 -16.21
C LEU A 763 15.40 -5.84 -15.28
N GLY A 764 15.34 -6.29 -14.03
CA GLY A 764 14.59 -5.60 -12.97
C GLY A 764 15.42 -4.57 -12.21
N GLY A 765 16.73 -4.50 -12.48
CA GLY A 765 17.62 -3.52 -11.88
C GLY A 765 19.09 -3.89 -11.91
N PHE A 766 19.87 -3.25 -11.01
CA PHE A 766 21.32 -3.38 -10.96
C PHE A 766 21.85 -3.48 -9.53
N ARG A 767 22.89 -4.30 -9.35
CA ARG A 767 23.87 -4.17 -8.28
C ARG A 767 25.06 -3.41 -8.83
N LEU A 768 25.45 -2.31 -8.18
CA LEU A 768 26.48 -1.40 -8.66
C LEU A 768 27.74 -1.61 -7.83
N ASP A 769 28.79 -2.10 -8.48
CA ASP A 769 30.08 -2.45 -7.89
C ASP A 769 30.90 -1.21 -7.51
N ALA A 770 31.60 -1.25 -6.38
CA ALA A 770 32.67 -0.30 -6.05
C ALA A 770 32.27 1.19 -6.14
N ILE A 771 31.01 1.55 -5.85
CA ILE A 771 30.46 2.89 -6.13
C ILE A 771 31.07 4.02 -5.27
N LYS A 772 31.91 3.69 -4.29
CA LYS A 772 32.69 4.70 -3.55
C LYS A 772 33.89 5.23 -4.33
N HIS A 773 34.22 4.60 -5.45
CA HIS A 773 35.43 4.81 -6.25
C HIS A 773 35.19 5.54 -7.58
N TYR A 774 33.96 5.94 -7.88
CA TYR A 774 33.71 6.80 -9.04
C TYR A 774 32.59 7.79 -8.77
N SER A 775 32.53 8.84 -9.59
CA SER A 775 31.72 10.04 -9.32
C SER A 775 30.26 9.72 -8.99
N LEU A 776 29.80 10.13 -7.81
CA LEU A 776 28.41 9.99 -7.39
C LEU A 776 27.45 10.80 -8.28
N SER A 777 27.93 11.88 -8.89
CA SER A 777 27.17 12.66 -9.88
C SER A 777 26.95 11.85 -11.16
N PHE A 778 28.00 11.19 -11.67
CA PHE A 778 27.84 10.23 -12.77
C PHE A 778 26.84 9.13 -12.42
N LEU A 779 26.95 8.58 -11.20
CA LEU A 779 26.03 7.54 -10.75
C LEU A 779 24.58 8.03 -10.75
N ALA A 780 24.30 9.20 -10.16
CA ALA A 780 22.96 9.79 -10.16
C ALA A 780 22.41 10.01 -11.58
N ASP A 781 23.25 10.48 -12.50
CA ASP A 781 22.87 10.66 -13.91
C ASP A 781 22.59 9.31 -14.59
N PHE A 782 23.39 8.28 -14.32
CA PHE A 782 23.21 6.93 -14.87
C PHE A 782 21.88 6.32 -14.40
N LEU A 783 21.57 6.42 -13.10
CA LEU A 783 20.29 5.96 -12.56
C LEU A 783 19.10 6.67 -13.23
N THR A 784 19.21 8.00 -13.39
CA THR A 784 18.19 8.83 -14.04
C THR A 784 18.02 8.47 -15.52
N HIS A 785 19.13 8.23 -16.23
CA HIS A 785 19.10 7.78 -17.62
C HIS A 785 18.37 6.44 -17.76
N LEU A 786 18.65 5.46 -16.90
CA LEU A 786 17.98 4.17 -16.94
C LEU A 786 16.48 4.26 -16.60
N ASP A 787 16.12 5.01 -15.55
CA ASP A 787 14.71 5.23 -15.18
C ASP A 787 13.92 5.95 -16.29
N THR A 788 14.57 6.74 -17.16
CA THR A 788 13.92 7.51 -18.24
C THR A 788 13.92 6.83 -19.61
N LYS A 789 14.91 5.98 -19.90
CA LYS A 789 15.11 5.41 -21.24
C LYS A 789 14.66 3.97 -21.39
N THR A 790 14.44 3.23 -20.31
CA THR A 790 14.06 1.82 -20.39
C THR A 790 12.53 1.65 -20.39
N SER A 791 12.02 0.80 -21.29
CA SER A 791 10.61 0.77 -21.69
C SER A 791 9.81 -0.36 -21.02
N HIS A 792 9.50 -0.27 -19.71
CA HIS A 792 8.75 -1.35 -19.03
C HIS A 792 7.67 -0.92 -18.02
N GLY A 793 7.35 0.36 -17.86
CA GLY A 793 6.30 0.81 -16.93
C GLY A 793 6.54 0.41 -15.46
N THR A 794 7.73 -0.09 -15.14
CA THR A 794 8.17 -0.57 -13.83
C THR A 794 9.50 0.10 -13.51
N LYS A 795 9.63 0.59 -12.27
CA LYS A 795 10.80 1.34 -11.82
C LYS A 795 11.91 0.37 -11.43
N LEU A 796 13.11 0.52 -12.02
CA LEU A 796 14.26 -0.36 -11.74
C LEU A 796 14.70 -0.27 -10.27
N PHE A 797 15.12 -1.40 -9.72
CA PHE A 797 15.69 -1.51 -8.38
C PHE A 797 17.22 -1.39 -8.42
N PHE A 798 17.77 -0.40 -7.74
CA PHE A 798 19.22 -0.18 -7.68
C PHE A 798 19.73 -0.44 -6.27
N VAL A 799 20.78 -1.25 -6.16
CA VAL A 799 21.56 -1.39 -4.92
C VAL A 799 23.03 -1.14 -5.21
N GLY A 800 23.66 -0.29 -4.41
CA GLY A 800 25.08 0.04 -4.53
C GLY A 800 25.91 -0.59 -3.43
N GLU A 801 27.11 -1.04 -3.81
CA GLU A 801 28.16 -1.44 -2.89
C GLU A 801 29.04 -0.23 -2.55
N TYR A 802 28.57 0.58 -1.60
CA TYR A 802 29.39 1.63 -0.98
C TYR A 802 29.96 1.07 0.33
N TRP A 803 31.17 0.52 0.30
CA TRP A 803 31.74 -0.19 1.45
C TRP A 803 32.26 0.75 2.54
N ASP A 804 31.33 1.26 3.34
CA ASP A 804 31.58 2.14 4.51
C ASP A 804 30.63 1.75 5.67
N PRO A 805 31.14 1.51 6.89
CA PRO A 805 30.30 1.18 8.05
C PRO A 805 29.52 2.38 8.63
N ASP A 806 29.82 3.62 8.25
CA ASP A 806 29.14 4.78 8.80
C ASP A 806 27.79 5.03 8.10
N PRO A 807 26.63 4.82 8.78
CA PRO A 807 25.32 5.03 8.17
C PRO A 807 25.07 6.49 7.81
N GLU A 808 25.80 7.46 8.38
CA GLU A 808 25.69 8.87 7.99
C GLU A 808 26.30 9.11 6.61
N VAL A 809 27.43 8.47 6.31
CA VAL A 809 28.05 8.50 4.97
C VAL A 809 27.10 7.87 3.96
N LEU A 810 26.57 6.69 4.26
CA LEU A 810 25.62 5.98 3.40
C LEU A 810 24.35 6.81 3.13
N THR A 811 23.78 7.45 4.16
CA THR A 811 22.60 8.33 4.00
C THR A 811 22.89 9.53 3.08
N LYS A 812 24.11 10.10 3.13
CA LYS A 812 24.53 11.19 2.24
C LYS A 812 24.63 10.71 0.79
N VAL A 813 25.12 9.49 0.56
CA VAL A 813 25.17 8.87 -0.77
C VAL A 813 23.76 8.65 -1.31
N ILE A 814 22.85 8.07 -0.52
CA ILE A 814 21.43 7.89 -0.88
C ILE A 814 20.81 9.23 -1.29
N LYS A 815 21.04 10.28 -0.49
CA LYS A 815 20.55 11.64 -0.78
C LYS A 815 21.14 12.21 -2.06
N ARG A 816 22.44 11.97 -2.34
CA ARG A 816 23.10 12.41 -3.57
C ARG A 816 22.50 11.77 -4.82
N CYS A 817 22.04 10.53 -4.70
CA CYS A 817 21.29 9.81 -5.73
C CYS A 817 19.77 10.01 -5.63
N HIS A 818 19.30 11.11 -5.03
CA HIS A 818 17.88 11.48 -4.93
C HIS A 818 16.96 10.41 -4.32
N GLY A 819 17.47 9.59 -3.39
CA GLY A 819 16.72 8.50 -2.79
C GLY A 819 16.43 7.33 -3.75
N ARG A 820 17.08 7.28 -4.91
CA ARG A 820 16.89 6.20 -5.90
C ARG A 820 17.74 4.96 -5.66
N LEU A 821 18.80 5.12 -4.89
CA LEU A 821 19.79 4.09 -4.63
C LEU A 821 19.55 3.46 -3.25
N ASN A 822 19.49 2.14 -3.20
CA ASN A 822 19.60 1.37 -1.97
C ASN A 822 21.08 1.03 -1.72
N LEU A 823 21.48 0.80 -0.48
CA LEU A 823 22.87 0.45 -0.15
C LEU A 823 22.92 -0.78 0.74
N PHE A 824 23.96 -1.59 0.57
CA PHE A 824 24.23 -2.71 1.46
C PHE A 824 24.55 -2.21 2.89
N ASP A 825 23.97 -2.84 3.90
CA ASP A 825 24.17 -2.50 5.31
C ASP A 825 25.47 -3.14 5.84
N VAL A 826 26.60 -2.51 5.53
CA VAL A 826 27.95 -3.02 5.85
C VAL A 826 28.17 -3.15 7.36
N GLN A 827 27.71 -2.16 8.14
CA GLN A 827 27.86 -2.17 9.60
C GLN A 827 27.10 -3.31 10.26
N LEU A 828 25.94 -3.71 9.72
CA LEU A 828 25.19 -4.84 10.25
C LEU A 828 25.96 -6.15 10.12
N VAL A 829 26.70 -6.36 9.02
CA VAL A 829 27.54 -7.55 8.83
C VAL A 829 28.69 -7.60 9.83
N TYR A 830 29.39 -6.49 10.04
CA TYR A 830 30.41 -6.43 11.10
C TYR A 830 29.82 -6.69 12.48
N THR A 831 28.62 -6.16 12.74
CA THR A 831 27.91 -6.40 13.99
C THR A 831 27.57 -7.88 14.16
N PHE A 832 27.05 -8.56 13.13
CA PHE A 832 26.82 -10.00 13.18
C PHE A 832 28.11 -10.80 13.41
N SER A 833 29.21 -10.42 12.75
CA SER A 833 30.52 -11.06 12.99
C SER A 833 30.96 -10.88 14.45
N ASP A 834 30.82 -9.69 15.02
CA ASP A 834 31.16 -9.39 16.41
C ASP A 834 30.34 -10.19 17.42
N PHE A 835 29.02 -10.24 17.27
CA PHE A 835 28.16 -11.06 18.13
C PHE A 835 28.50 -12.56 18.00
N SER A 836 28.71 -13.04 16.78
CA SER A 836 29.00 -14.44 16.52
C SER A 836 30.31 -14.92 17.17
N LYS A 837 31.30 -14.01 17.29
CA LYS A 837 32.61 -14.25 17.92
C LYS A 837 32.65 -13.90 19.41
N GLY A 838 31.53 -13.45 19.99
CA GLY A 838 31.46 -13.04 21.39
C GLY A 838 32.18 -11.73 21.72
N ARG A 839 32.38 -10.84 20.73
CA ARG A 839 32.91 -9.48 20.95
C ARG A 839 31.83 -8.49 21.39
N LYS A 840 30.56 -8.83 21.15
CA LYS A 840 29.36 -8.15 21.67
C LYS A 840 28.42 -9.20 22.27
N HIS A 841 27.66 -8.82 23.31
CA HIS A 841 26.80 -9.73 24.06
C HIS A 841 25.36 -9.25 24.23
N ASP A 842 25.09 -7.94 24.18
CA ASP A 842 23.74 -7.41 24.39
C ASP A 842 22.92 -7.42 23.09
N LEU A 843 22.08 -8.42 22.91
CA LEU A 843 21.22 -8.57 21.72
C LEU A 843 20.24 -7.41 21.53
N THR A 844 19.96 -6.59 22.55
CA THR A 844 19.08 -5.42 22.39
C THR A 844 19.72 -4.34 21.51
N THR A 845 21.05 -4.35 21.37
CA THR A 845 21.84 -3.41 20.57
C THR A 845 22.20 -3.97 19.19
N ILE A 846 21.55 -5.04 18.72
CA ILE A 846 21.96 -5.79 17.52
C ILE A 846 21.89 -4.97 16.22
N PHE A 847 21.09 -3.89 16.20
CA PHE A 847 20.97 -2.98 15.06
C PHE A 847 21.72 -1.66 15.25
N ASP A 848 22.42 -1.46 16.37
CA ASP A 848 23.01 -0.17 16.70
C ASP A 848 24.07 0.26 15.69
N GLY A 849 23.89 1.48 15.17
CA GLY A 849 24.77 2.08 14.18
C GLY A 849 24.60 1.51 12.77
N SER A 850 23.63 0.63 12.52
CA SER A 850 23.43 0.06 11.20
C SER A 850 22.61 0.97 10.28
N LEU A 851 22.73 0.76 8.96
CA LEU A 851 21.89 1.48 8.00
C LEU A 851 20.42 1.12 8.19
N VAL A 852 20.07 -0.13 8.48
CA VAL A 852 18.67 -0.54 8.68
C VAL A 852 18.01 0.13 9.89
N GLN A 853 18.77 0.42 10.96
CA GLN A 853 18.25 1.19 12.09
C GLN A 853 17.89 2.63 11.70
N ARG A 854 18.73 3.27 10.88
CA ARG A 854 18.58 4.67 10.46
C ARG A 854 17.59 4.84 9.29
N ASP A 855 17.70 3.97 8.30
CA ASP A 855 16.96 4.01 7.05
C ASP A 855 16.66 2.62 6.47
N HIS A 856 15.77 1.90 7.16
CA HIS A 856 15.35 0.55 6.72
C HIS A 856 14.78 0.48 5.29
N SER A 857 14.24 1.57 4.70
CA SER A 857 13.68 1.49 3.34
C SER A 857 14.74 1.44 2.25
N HIS A 858 15.95 1.93 2.53
CA HIS A 858 17.08 1.94 1.59
C HIS A 858 18.18 0.95 1.96
N ALA A 859 18.03 0.23 3.07
CA ALA A 859 18.99 -0.77 3.53
C ALA A 859 18.75 -2.11 2.83
N VAL A 860 19.77 -2.61 2.14
CA VAL A 860 19.86 -4.02 1.75
C VAL A 860 20.67 -4.77 2.81
N THR A 861 19.97 -5.53 3.63
CA THR A 861 20.57 -6.27 4.76
C THR A 861 21.04 -7.64 4.30
N PHE A 862 22.19 -8.09 4.79
CA PHE A 862 22.79 -9.37 4.39
C PHE A 862 23.59 -9.96 5.56
N VAL A 863 23.88 -11.26 5.51
CA VAL A 863 24.66 -11.97 6.55
C VAL A 863 26.10 -12.18 6.09
N ALA A 864 26.27 -12.54 4.82
CA ALA A 864 27.55 -12.71 4.15
C ALA A 864 27.38 -12.44 2.65
N ASN A 865 28.49 -12.20 1.98
CA ASN A 865 28.61 -12.08 0.54
C ASN A 865 29.96 -12.66 0.09
N HIS A 866 30.23 -12.55 -1.20
CA HIS A 866 31.49 -13.03 -1.78
C HIS A 866 32.78 -12.35 -1.28
N ASP A 867 32.73 -11.16 -0.67
CA ASP A 867 33.91 -10.46 -0.14
C ASP A 867 34.14 -10.71 1.36
N THR A 868 33.05 -11.01 2.08
CA THR A 868 33.06 -11.21 3.54
C THR A 868 33.22 -12.66 3.94
N GLN A 869 33.07 -13.59 2.99
CA GLN A 869 33.45 -14.99 3.20
C GLN A 869 34.93 -15.12 3.58
N GLU A 870 35.29 -16.23 4.21
CA GLU A 870 36.66 -16.43 4.67
C GLU A 870 37.69 -16.33 3.52
N THR A 871 38.89 -15.83 3.84
CA THR A 871 40.04 -15.72 2.94
C THR A 871 39.87 -14.74 1.77
N GLN A 872 38.91 -13.82 1.86
CA GLN A 872 38.67 -12.72 0.91
C GLN A 872 39.07 -11.35 1.46
N SER A 873 39.06 -10.34 0.60
CA SER A 873 39.57 -8.98 0.86
C SER A 873 38.88 -8.26 2.03
N LEU A 874 37.59 -8.50 2.22
CA LEU A 874 36.75 -7.84 3.24
C LEU A 874 36.22 -8.85 4.26
N ALA A 875 36.97 -9.94 4.49
CA ALA A 875 36.55 -11.07 5.30
C ALA A 875 35.98 -10.65 6.68
N ALA A 876 34.69 -10.90 6.86
CA ALA A 876 33.95 -10.63 8.09
C ALA A 876 33.08 -11.85 8.44
N PRO A 877 33.66 -13.05 8.60
CA PRO A 877 32.89 -14.27 8.73
C PRO A 877 32.00 -14.24 9.97
N VAL A 878 30.77 -14.70 9.79
CA VAL A 878 29.81 -14.99 10.86
C VAL A 878 29.96 -16.46 11.24
N GLU A 879 30.08 -16.75 12.53
CA GLU A 879 30.19 -18.12 13.04
C GLU A 879 28.90 -18.91 12.80
N GLU A 880 29.01 -20.20 12.45
CA GLU A 880 27.90 -21.03 11.96
C GLU A 880 26.67 -21.05 12.88
N TRP A 881 26.89 -21.04 14.20
CA TRP A 881 25.82 -21.02 15.19
C TRP A 881 24.96 -19.75 15.14
N PHE A 882 25.51 -18.62 14.71
CA PHE A 882 24.84 -17.32 14.70
C PHE A 882 24.16 -17.00 13.36
N ILE A 883 24.56 -17.66 12.27
CA ILE A 883 23.96 -17.50 10.94
C ILE A 883 22.42 -17.60 10.97
N PRO A 884 21.78 -18.61 11.59
CA PRO A 884 20.31 -18.66 11.67
C PRO A 884 19.69 -17.47 12.41
N LEU A 885 20.34 -16.95 13.46
CA LEU A 885 19.86 -15.77 14.19
C LEU A 885 19.93 -14.53 13.30
N ALA A 886 21.05 -14.32 12.61
CA ALA A 886 21.25 -13.22 11.68
C ALA A 886 20.23 -13.24 10.54
N TYR A 887 19.98 -14.41 9.93
CA TYR A 887 18.96 -14.55 8.89
C TYR A 887 17.55 -14.31 9.41
N ALA A 888 17.20 -14.79 10.61
CA ALA A 888 15.90 -14.49 11.20
C ALA A 888 15.68 -12.98 11.39
N LEU A 889 16.71 -12.25 11.85
CA LEU A 889 16.67 -10.79 12.03
C LEU A 889 16.37 -10.06 10.71
N ILE A 890 17.04 -10.42 9.61
CA ILE A 890 16.85 -9.71 8.33
C ILE A 890 15.62 -10.20 7.55
N LEU A 891 15.23 -11.47 7.69
CA LEU A 891 14.12 -12.06 6.92
C LEU A 891 12.75 -11.87 7.58
N LEU A 892 12.64 -11.95 8.90
CA LEU A 892 11.33 -12.12 9.56
C LEU A 892 10.79 -10.86 10.24
N ARG A 893 11.54 -9.76 10.17
CA ARG A 893 11.14 -8.44 10.69
C ARG A 893 10.50 -7.59 9.59
N HIS A 894 9.54 -6.76 9.97
CA HIS A 894 8.90 -5.76 9.11
C HIS A 894 9.88 -4.62 8.77
N ASN A 895 10.64 -4.16 9.76
CA ASN A 895 11.66 -3.12 9.63
C ASN A 895 13.08 -3.68 9.42
N GLY A 896 13.21 -4.93 8.91
CA GLY A 896 14.49 -5.60 8.67
C GLY A 896 15.22 -5.19 7.39
N GLY A 897 14.71 -4.18 6.67
CA GLY A 897 15.20 -3.77 5.36
C GLY A 897 14.84 -4.75 4.24
N THR A 898 15.56 -4.66 3.12
CA THR A 898 15.47 -5.61 2.02
C THR A 898 16.53 -6.69 2.20
N PRO A 899 16.19 -7.91 2.64
CA PRO A 899 17.18 -8.96 2.88
C PRO A 899 17.74 -9.53 1.58
N CYS A 900 19.06 -9.75 1.56
CA CYS A 900 19.80 -10.46 0.53
C CYS A 900 20.33 -11.78 1.10
N VAL A 901 19.89 -12.89 0.52
CA VAL A 901 20.32 -14.25 0.87
C VAL A 901 21.54 -14.63 0.04
N PHE A 902 22.54 -15.25 0.68
CA PHE A 902 23.81 -15.58 0.03
C PHE A 902 23.85 -17.04 -0.44
N TRP A 903 24.30 -17.26 -1.68
CA TRP A 903 24.55 -18.59 -2.24
C TRP A 903 25.37 -19.48 -1.31
N GLY A 904 26.48 -18.95 -0.77
CA GLY A 904 27.40 -19.70 0.08
C GLY A 904 26.76 -20.22 1.37
N ASP A 905 25.72 -19.55 1.89
CA ASP A 905 25.00 -20.01 3.08
C ASP A 905 23.90 -21.01 2.73
N VAL A 906 23.28 -20.89 1.55
CA VAL A 906 22.22 -21.82 1.11
C VAL A 906 22.80 -23.16 0.66
N PHE A 907 23.92 -23.14 -0.07
CA PHE A 907 24.48 -24.33 -0.70
C PHE A 907 25.84 -24.77 -0.13
N GLY A 908 26.45 -23.96 0.73
CA GLY A 908 27.84 -24.12 1.15
C GLY A 908 28.81 -23.37 0.22
N ASN A 909 30.09 -23.35 0.58
CA ASN A 909 31.14 -22.69 -0.21
C ASN A 909 32.32 -23.63 -0.52
N HIS A 910 33.10 -23.27 -1.54
CA HIS A 910 34.22 -24.08 -2.05
C HIS A 910 35.61 -23.51 -1.70
N GLY A 911 35.66 -22.59 -0.74
CA GLY A 911 36.90 -21.96 -0.34
C GLY A 911 37.89 -22.92 0.34
N PRO A 912 39.10 -22.42 0.69
CA PRO A 912 40.11 -23.20 1.41
C PRO A 912 39.59 -23.82 2.72
N ARG A 913 38.56 -23.21 3.31
CA ARG A 913 37.77 -23.74 4.44
C ARG A 913 36.32 -23.93 4.00
N PRO A 914 36.00 -25.05 3.33
CA PRO A 914 34.67 -25.27 2.77
C PRO A 914 33.65 -25.48 3.89
N ARG A 915 32.49 -24.80 3.77
CA ARG A 915 31.37 -24.93 4.72
C ARG A 915 30.22 -25.73 4.12
N LEU A 916 29.49 -26.42 4.97
CA LEU A 916 28.21 -27.05 4.63
C LEU A 916 27.10 -25.99 4.53
N PRO A 917 25.95 -26.31 3.88
CA PRO A 917 24.77 -25.46 3.95
C PRO A 917 24.44 -25.02 5.37
N ALA A 918 24.28 -23.71 5.58
CA ALA A 918 24.02 -23.13 6.88
C ALA A 918 22.70 -23.66 7.48
N CYS A 919 22.58 -23.55 8.80
CA CYS A 919 21.41 -24.02 9.56
C CYS A 919 21.12 -25.53 9.35
N GLY A 920 22.13 -26.32 8.99
CA GLY A 920 21.95 -27.74 8.63
C GLY A 920 21.08 -27.94 7.39
N GLY A 921 21.16 -27.03 6.40
CA GLY A 921 20.36 -27.06 5.17
C GLY A 921 18.93 -26.49 5.31
N LYS A 922 18.57 -25.94 6.48
CA LYS A 922 17.22 -25.43 6.78
C LYS A 922 17.02 -23.93 6.55
N LEU A 923 18.04 -23.19 6.08
CA LEU A 923 17.95 -21.74 5.87
C LEU A 923 16.78 -21.34 4.95
N SER A 924 16.51 -22.13 3.92
CA SER A 924 15.37 -21.93 3.01
C SER A 924 14.01 -21.87 3.71
N ARG A 925 13.87 -22.51 4.89
CA ARG A 925 12.65 -22.43 5.68
C ARG A 925 12.40 -21.02 6.20
N LEU A 926 13.44 -20.29 6.56
CA LEU A 926 13.35 -18.89 6.98
C LEU A 926 12.95 -17.99 5.80
N VAL A 927 13.51 -18.27 4.61
CA VAL A 927 13.16 -17.56 3.37
C VAL A 927 11.68 -17.76 3.04
N ALA A 928 11.20 -19.01 3.05
CA ALA A 928 9.79 -19.32 2.82
C ALA A 928 8.87 -18.72 3.90
N ALA A 929 9.28 -18.76 5.17
CA ALA A 929 8.54 -18.14 6.27
C ALA A 929 8.37 -16.63 6.07
N ARG A 930 9.33 -15.94 5.45
CA ARG A 930 9.19 -14.53 5.06
C ARG A 930 8.07 -14.33 4.03
N LYS A 931 8.02 -15.16 2.98
CA LYS A 931 6.96 -15.13 1.97
C LYS A 931 5.59 -15.41 2.57
N LEU A 932 5.50 -16.36 3.48
CA LEU A 932 4.22 -16.95 3.88
C LEU A 932 3.64 -16.42 5.19
N TYR A 933 4.48 -16.11 6.18
CA TYR A 933 4.01 -15.87 7.55
C TYR A 933 4.50 -14.53 8.14
N ALA A 934 5.56 -13.94 7.60
CA ALA A 934 6.11 -12.66 8.08
C ALA A 934 5.32 -11.44 7.56
N HIS A 935 4.02 -11.41 7.86
CA HIS A 935 3.07 -10.39 7.42
C HIS A 935 2.31 -9.77 8.59
N GLY A 936 1.72 -8.60 8.34
CA GLY A 936 0.93 -7.89 9.34
C GLY A 936 1.78 -7.18 10.41
N PRO A 937 1.11 -6.59 11.42
CA PRO A 937 1.77 -5.80 12.46
C PRO A 937 2.87 -6.57 13.18
N GLN A 938 3.94 -5.87 13.57
CA GLN A 938 5.02 -6.43 14.38
C GLN A 938 4.89 -5.98 15.83
N ARG A 939 5.26 -6.86 16.77
CA ARG A 939 5.56 -6.47 18.16
C ARG A 939 6.94 -6.94 18.54
N ASP A 940 7.75 -6.03 19.08
CA ASP A 940 9.12 -6.29 19.47
C ASP A 940 9.23 -6.56 20.97
N TYR A 941 10.08 -7.53 21.31
CA TYR A 941 10.47 -7.91 22.67
C TYR A 941 12.01 -7.91 22.74
N LEU A 942 12.59 -6.72 22.53
CA LEU A 942 14.03 -6.46 22.62
C LEU A 942 14.35 -5.97 24.05
N ASP A 943 14.01 -6.79 25.04
CA ASP A 943 13.86 -6.40 26.45
C ASP A 943 14.86 -7.08 27.40
N LEU A 944 15.59 -8.10 26.93
CA LEU A 944 16.65 -8.75 27.70
C LEU A 944 17.94 -8.85 26.88
N PRO A 945 19.12 -8.57 27.49
CA PRO A 945 20.40 -8.59 26.78
C PRO A 945 20.76 -9.92 26.13
N ASP A 946 20.33 -11.04 26.70
CA ASP A 946 20.71 -12.37 26.20
C ASP A 946 19.56 -13.10 25.49
N CYS A 947 18.34 -12.57 25.48
CA CYS A 947 17.17 -13.20 24.88
C CYS A 947 16.13 -12.20 24.38
N ILE A 948 16.04 -12.06 23.07
CA ILE A 948 15.11 -11.16 22.39
C ILE A 948 14.08 -11.94 21.56
N GLY A 949 13.00 -11.29 21.18
CA GLY A 949 12.01 -11.86 20.27
C GLY A 949 11.14 -10.81 19.60
N TRP A 950 10.32 -11.24 18.65
CA TRP A 950 9.29 -10.43 18.04
C TRP A 950 8.21 -11.31 17.43
N THR A 951 7.04 -10.74 17.19
CA THR A 951 5.90 -11.43 16.58
C THR A 951 5.40 -10.68 15.36
N ARG A 952 4.90 -11.40 14.37
CA ARG A 952 4.14 -10.89 13.23
C ARG A 952 2.72 -11.44 13.34
N LEU A 953 1.73 -10.56 13.48
CA LEU A 953 0.35 -10.97 13.83
C LEU A 953 -0.45 -11.55 12.64
N GLY A 954 0.17 -11.64 11.47
CA GLY A 954 -0.44 -12.17 10.25
C GLY A 954 -1.31 -11.18 9.49
N HIS A 955 -1.49 -11.43 8.20
CA HIS A 955 -2.30 -10.60 7.31
C HIS A 955 -3.24 -11.45 6.46
N LYS A 956 -4.54 -11.10 6.44
CA LYS A 956 -5.57 -11.95 5.82
C LYS A 956 -5.37 -12.13 4.31
N SER A 957 -4.90 -11.12 3.58
CA SER A 957 -4.70 -11.23 2.12
C SER A 957 -3.33 -11.79 1.70
N ASN A 958 -2.30 -11.70 2.55
CA ASN A 958 -0.92 -12.03 2.15
C ASN A 958 -0.42 -13.37 2.74
N ALA A 959 -1.17 -13.93 3.70
CA ALA A 959 -0.79 -15.13 4.45
C ALA A 959 -1.99 -16.00 4.87
N ASN A 960 -3.18 -15.77 4.32
CA ASN A 960 -4.46 -16.26 4.87
C ASN A 960 -4.62 -15.97 6.36
N GLY A 961 -3.92 -14.93 6.85
CA GLY A 961 -3.90 -14.53 8.23
C GLY A 961 -3.00 -15.32 9.17
N ALA A 962 -2.16 -16.22 8.64
CA ALA A 962 -1.09 -16.83 9.42
C ALA A 962 -0.07 -15.75 9.88
N GLY A 963 0.39 -15.88 11.11
CA GLY A 963 1.44 -15.04 11.72
C GLY A 963 2.65 -15.89 12.14
N LEU A 964 3.66 -15.25 12.73
CA LEU A 964 4.80 -15.96 13.30
C LEU A 964 5.31 -15.31 14.59
N ALA A 965 6.08 -16.07 15.37
CA ALA A 965 6.77 -15.61 16.56
C ALA A 965 8.22 -16.07 16.49
N VAL A 966 9.15 -15.14 16.61
CA VAL A 966 10.59 -15.40 16.64
C VAL A 966 11.10 -15.14 18.04
N ILE A 967 11.85 -16.08 18.57
CA ILE A 967 12.62 -15.93 19.81
C ILE A 967 14.04 -16.37 19.55
N MET A 968 15.03 -15.64 20.06
CA MET A 968 16.43 -16.02 19.96
C MET A 968 17.20 -15.70 21.23
N THR A 969 18.29 -16.42 21.43
CA THR A 969 19.19 -16.21 22.56
C THR A 969 20.63 -16.47 22.16
N ASN A 970 21.56 -15.68 22.70
CA ASN A 970 23.00 -15.96 22.65
C ASN A 970 23.52 -16.57 23.96
N SER A 971 22.62 -16.87 24.90
CA SER A 971 22.93 -17.50 26.18
C SER A 971 23.30 -18.97 26.01
N TRP A 972 24.12 -19.48 26.91
CA TRP A 972 24.39 -20.91 27.07
C TRP A 972 23.22 -21.67 27.71
N ASP A 973 22.27 -20.95 28.29
CA ASP A 973 21.05 -21.52 28.84
C ASP A 973 19.92 -21.54 27.81
N ARG A 974 19.05 -22.55 27.91
CA ARG A 974 17.74 -22.51 27.25
C ARG A 974 16.92 -21.35 27.82
N LYS A 975 16.17 -20.65 26.96
CA LYS A 975 15.31 -19.54 27.37
C LYS A 975 13.88 -19.77 26.89
N SER A 976 12.96 -18.96 27.41
CA SER A 976 11.60 -18.86 26.91
C SER A 976 11.06 -17.45 27.12
N LYS A 977 10.17 -17.00 26.24
CA LYS A 977 9.57 -15.67 26.33
C LYS A 977 8.07 -15.73 26.05
N ARG A 978 7.29 -15.06 26.89
CA ARG A 978 5.85 -14.89 26.68
C ARG A 978 5.61 -13.71 25.73
N MET A 979 5.08 -13.98 24.55
CA MET A 979 4.86 -12.98 23.50
C MET A 979 3.43 -13.04 22.98
N PHE A 980 2.88 -11.88 22.62
CA PHE A 980 1.54 -11.74 22.08
C PHE A 980 1.56 -11.96 20.58
N VAL A 981 0.79 -12.92 20.09
CA VAL A 981 0.69 -13.23 18.66
C VAL A 981 -0.61 -12.77 18.02
N GLY A 982 -1.62 -12.38 18.82
CA GLY A 982 -2.90 -11.87 18.34
C GLY A 982 -4.09 -12.70 18.81
N HIS A 983 -5.22 -12.04 19.13
CA HIS A 983 -6.45 -12.72 19.57
C HIS A 983 -7.00 -13.71 18.54
N ARG A 984 -6.72 -13.49 17.25
CA ARG A 984 -7.14 -14.41 16.18
C ARG A 984 -6.51 -15.80 16.27
N HIS A 985 -5.40 -15.93 17.00
CA HIS A 985 -4.64 -17.17 17.12
C HIS A 985 -4.98 -17.93 18.40
N ILE A 986 -5.93 -17.48 19.21
CA ILE A 986 -6.34 -18.14 20.46
C ILE A 986 -6.69 -19.61 20.17
N GLY A 987 -6.10 -20.52 20.96
CA GLY A 987 -6.32 -21.96 20.84
C GLY A 987 -5.57 -22.63 19.68
N GLU A 988 -4.87 -21.88 18.84
CA GLU A 988 -3.98 -22.47 17.83
C GLU A 988 -2.79 -23.16 18.49
N ARG A 989 -2.31 -24.23 17.85
CA ARG A 989 -1.08 -24.92 18.23
C ARG A 989 0.05 -24.49 17.32
N TRP A 990 1.10 -23.98 17.91
CA TRP A 990 2.25 -23.45 17.20
C TRP A 990 3.45 -24.38 17.36
N ARG A 991 4.15 -24.63 16.25
CA ARG A 991 5.35 -25.47 16.19
C ARG A 991 6.51 -24.71 15.55
N ASP A 992 7.73 -25.08 15.93
CA ASP A 992 8.95 -24.50 15.38
C ASP A 992 9.18 -24.98 13.93
N ILE A 993 9.24 -24.05 12.98
CA ILE A 993 9.43 -24.30 11.56
C ILE A 993 10.82 -24.93 11.30
N LEU A 994 11.82 -24.60 12.14
CA LEU A 994 13.15 -25.18 12.04
C LEU A 994 13.21 -26.60 12.61
N GLY A 995 12.25 -27.00 13.45
CA GLY A 995 12.22 -28.30 14.12
C GLY A 995 13.46 -28.52 15.00
N TRP A 996 13.93 -27.48 15.67
CA TRP A 996 14.95 -27.58 16.74
C TRP A 996 14.32 -27.63 18.13
N GLU A 997 13.06 -27.19 18.24
CA GLU A 997 12.22 -27.39 19.42
C GLU A 997 11.07 -28.36 19.12
N ASP A 998 10.98 -29.44 19.89
CA ASP A 998 9.93 -30.46 19.74
C ASP A 998 8.64 -30.11 20.51
N ARG A 999 8.69 -29.12 21.40
CA ARG A 999 7.54 -28.71 22.22
C ARG A 999 6.55 -27.91 21.38
N GLU A 1000 5.27 -28.14 21.59
CA GLU A 1000 4.20 -27.33 21.01
C GLU A 1000 3.86 -26.15 21.93
N VAL A 1001 3.46 -25.02 21.36
CA VAL A 1001 2.98 -23.86 22.10
C VAL A 1001 1.51 -23.63 21.77
N VAL A 1002 0.62 -23.72 22.76
CA VAL A 1002 -0.79 -23.37 22.59
C VAL A 1002 -0.98 -21.90 22.94
N ILE A 1003 -1.63 -21.15 22.06
CA ILE A 1003 -1.91 -19.73 22.31
C ILE A 1003 -3.07 -19.61 23.30
N ASP A 1004 -2.83 -18.91 24.40
CA ASP A 1004 -3.78 -18.74 25.49
C ASP A 1004 -4.98 -17.87 25.11
N SER A 1005 -5.99 -17.80 25.99
CA SER A 1005 -7.22 -17.03 25.78
C SER A 1005 -7.02 -15.51 25.66
N LYS A 1006 -5.80 -15.01 25.93
CA LYS A 1006 -5.42 -13.60 25.78
C LYS A 1006 -4.56 -13.36 24.54
N GLY A 1007 -4.37 -14.36 23.68
CA GLY A 1007 -3.58 -14.25 22.46
C GLY A 1007 -2.07 -14.29 22.69
N PHE A 1008 -1.60 -14.84 23.83
CA PHE A 1008 -0.17 -15.00 24.12
C PHE A 1008 0.27 -16.46 24.05
N GLY A 1009 1.52 -16.68 23.64
CA GLY A 1009 2.22 -17.95 23.78
C GLY A 1009 3.52 -17.77 24.56
N THR A 1010 3.95 -18.81 25.28
CA THR A 1010 5.29 -18.86 25.91
C THR A 1010 6.20 -19.71 25.03
N PHE A 1011 7.02 -19.04 24.23
CA PHE A 1011 7.83 -19.68 23.20
C PHE A 1011 9.21 -20.05 23.76
N PRO A 1012 9.63 -21.32 23.70
CA PRO A 1012 10.97 -21.73 24.09
C PRO A 1012 12.00 -21.52 22.98
N VAL A 1013 13.27 -21.48 23.37
CA VAL A 1013 14.41 -21.53 22.45
C VAL A 1013 15.60 -22.27 23.07
N GLY A 1014 16.33 -23.00 22.23
CA GLY A 1014 17.60 -23.66 22.56
C GLY A 1014 18.68 -22.67 23.01
N HIS A 1015 19.75 -23.16 23.64
CA HIS A 1015 20.91 -22.33 23.91
C HIS A 1015 21.53 -21.87 22.59
N ARG A 1016 21.99 -20.61 22.51
CA ARG A 1016 22.65 -20.04 21.32
C ARG A 1016 21.89 -20.35 20.01
N SER A 1017 20.58 -20.15 20.03
CA SER A 1017 19.69 -20.61 18.96
C SER A 1017 18.57 -19.60 18.68
N VAL A 1018 17.76 -19.90 17.67
CA VAL A 1018 16.54 -19.19 17.29
C VAL A 1018 15.41 -20.20 17.13
N GLY A 1019 14.23 -19.89 17.66
CA GLY A 1019 12.99 -20.61 17.41
C GLY A 1019 12.05 -19.74 16.58
N VAL A 1020 11.48 -20.30 15.51
CA VAL A 1020 10.56 -19.61 14.62
C VAL A 1020 9.25 -20.37 14.59
N TRP A 1021 8.24 -19.82 15.24
CA TRP A 1021 6.99 -20.49 15.55
C TRP A 1021 5.87 -19.98 14.67
N THR A 1022 5.03 -20.89 14.16
CA THR A 1022 3.76 -20.56 13.51
C THR A 1022 2.75 -21.68 13.74
N CYS A 1023 1.49 -21.43 13.41
CA CYS A 1023 0.41 -22.41 13.52
C CYS A 1023 0.70 -23.66 12.68
N ASP A 1024 0.55 -24.84 13.29
CA ASP A 1024 0.78 -26.14 12.64
C ASP A 1024 -0.17 -26.41 11.46
N LYS A 1025 -1.30 -25.68 11.41
CA LYS A 1025 -2.30 -25.69 10.34
C LYS A 1025 -2.15 -24.52 9.36
N ALA A 1026 -1.13 -23.68 9.49
CA ALA A 1026 -0.87 -22.62 8.54
C ALA A 1026 -0.63 -23.22 7.13
N PRO A 1027 -1.03 -22.52 6.05
CA PRO A 1027 -0.79 -23.00 4.68
C PRO A 1027 0.68 -23.37 4.46
N ASP A 1028 0.91 -24.53 3.84
CA ASP A 1028 2.24 -25.07 3.50
C ASP A 1028 3.21 -25.34 4.68
N PHE A 1029 2.74 -25.31 5.93
CA PHE A 1029 3.57 -25.57 7.12
C PHE A 1029 4.32 -26.91 7.02
N GLU A 1030 3.61 -28.00 6.70
CA GLU A 1030 4.19 -29.35 6.60
C GLU A 1030 5.20 -29.48 5.45
N LYS A 1031 5.00 -28.76 4.34
CA LYS A 1031 5.94 -28.77 3.22
C LYS A 1031 7.26 -28.12 3.63
N ILE A 1032 7.19 -26.93 4.23
CA ILE A 1032 8.39 -26.15 4.58
C ILE A 1032 9.13 -26.76 5.76
N SER A 1033 8.43 -27.26 6.78
CA SER A 1033 9.05 -27.90 7.94
C SER A 1033 9.81 -29.19 7.59
N ARG A 1034 9.60 -29.75 6.39
CA ARG A 1034 10.34 -30.90 5.86
C ARG A 1034 11.38 -30.51 4.81
N PHE A 1035 11.28 -29.32 4.23
CA PHE A 1035 12.17 -28.87 3.16
C PHE A 1035 13.59 -28.58 3.68
N THR A 1036 14.60 -29.02 2.91
CA THR A 1036 16.01 -28.69 3.09
C THR A 1036 16.69 -28.67 1.73
N PHE A 1037 17.54 -27.69 1.47
CA PHE A 1037 18.40 -27.78 0.29
C PHE A 1037 19.55 -28.76 0.55
N PRO A 1038 19.83 -29.68 -0.39
CA PRO A 1038 21.04 -30.48 -0.32
C PRO A 1038 22.26 -29.60 -0.58
N ARG A 1039 23.44 -30.07 -0.15
CA ARG A 1039 24.71 -29.51 -0.60
C ARG A 1039 24.84 -29.73 -2.11
N LEU A 1040 24.95 -28.65 -2.88
CA LEU A 1040 25.30 -28.75 -4.29
C LEU A 1040 26.83 -28.86 -4.40
N GLY A 1041 27.32 -30.11 -4.42
CA GLY A 1041 28.74 -30.43 -4.60
C GLY A 1041 28.99 -31.90 -5.00
N HIS A 1042 29.57 -32.08 -6.19
CA HIS A 1042 30.02 -33.31 -6.89
C HIS A 1042 28.99 -34.25 -7.56
N SER A 1043 27.71 -34.30 -7.19
CA SER A 1043 26.72 -35.12 -7.94
C SER A 1043 25.23 -34.95 -7.54
N ALA A 1044 24.88 -34.04 -6.62
CA ALA A 1044 23.51 -34.01 -6.10
C ALA A 1044 22.55 -33.27 -7.06
N ALA A 1045 21.52 -33.98 -7.54
CA ALA A 1045 20.40 -33.39 -8.27
C ALA A 1045 19.65 -32.37 -7.40
N ALA A 1046 19.06 -31.35 -8.04
CA ALA A 1046 18.19 -30.40 -7.35
C ALA A 1046 17.01 -31.14 -6.66
N PRO A 1047 16.55 -30.68 -5.47
CA PRO A 1047 15.42 -31.30 -4.78
C PRO A 1047 14.13 -31.25 -5.61
N ASP A 1048 13.16 -32.12 -5.34
CA ASP A 1048 11.88 -32.13 -6.06
C ASP A 1048 11.10 -30.80 -5.83
N PRO A 1049 10.74 -30.03 -6.88
CA PRO A 1049 9.93 -28.83 -6.76
C PRO A 1049 8.58 -29.06 -6.06
N SER A 1050 8.02 -30.27 -6.10
CA SER A 1050 6.72 -30.60 -5.49
C SER A 1050 6.72 -30.48 -3.95
N MET A 1051 7.91 -30.49 -3.33
CA MET A 1051 8.10 -30.35 -1.88
C MET A 1051 8.06 -28.90 -1.40
N LEU A 1052 7.92 -27.94 -2.31
CA LEU A 1052 7.87 -26.50 -2.01
C LEU A 1052 6.44 -25.94 -2.15
N PRO A 1053 6.15 -24.78 -1.53
CA PRO A 1053 4.87 -24.09 -1.70
C PRO A 1053 4.64 -23.74 -3.17
N VAL A 1054 3.39 -23.82 -3.63
CA VAL A 1054 3.02 -23.44 -5.02
C VAL A 1054 3.00 -21.92 -5.17
#